data_AF-A0A1X7UL99-F1
#
_entry.id   AF-A0A1X7UL99-F1
#
_cell.length_a   1.000
_cell.length_b   1.000
_cell.length_c   1.000
_cell.angle_alpha   90.00
_cell.angle_beta   90.00
_cell.angle_gamma   90.00
#
_symmetry.space_group_name_H-M   'P 1'
#
loop_
_entity.id
_entity.type
_entity.pdbx_description
1 polymer ?
#
loop_
_entity_poly.entity_id
_entity_poly.type
_entity_poly.pdbx_seq_one_letter_code
_entity_poly.pdbx_strand_id
1 'polypeptide(L)'
;MSGEEETPLPSVSGPADPSQLSAYLLRVVPALLESDEDVPEVVTLQTILKDNTSKLKRFIEDSQEHTLSIICTLPTEGQETDGTPSLASQSAATFDVYLGVVYRPQRSVGVIFTKRFPVIESDKSMRSQLRFLTVSEDSPFETLHDYVQDAINPLFNSFVLHSKGEESEGDKLVTAVQKNMSDLAVGLLHLQQNIAIPDITLSMHPVISAAVAKAAEQGRKPVAEDVGDNLSSTTFLNALQKQVASWTREIRKVTTLQRDVSSGSALQEISFWVSMDHALNRLRSKRESPEVVLTLDVLKAGKRFHTTISFDSDTGLKKMLDKVMDYNLLMKDFPIKDLLAADSLSLVSTAIGTIFQHLKKLRNTTYPTDRAIALVEAISRDLLSQMLKLLNTHKLMVVAYRDFDPIIKACRDVFTAWEEEYEKFTTLLRDLMKKKRDESMKFHFRFNLAHKKLETRLNQMRDFRFQHEQLQSVISRVLKLAQQARALQQQGTGLATTTDVIEGMDEHLLDEEELLAVKEVRLAYDNVKVVDPLDLSNDGIASWDTAIKRYDERIDRVESRIAARLRDQLGSARNANEMFRIFSRYNALFVRPHIRGAIREYQTQLIQRVKEDIENLHKKFKMQYKNTPTYAICCVRDIPPISSSIMWARQET
;
A
#
# COMPACT_ATOMS: atom_id res chain seq x y z
N MET A 1 -37.43 30.51 39.80
CA MET A 1 -36.39 31.20 40.58
C MET A 1 -35.24 30.23 40.76
N SER A 2 -34.18 30.43 39.98
CA SER A 2 -32.94 29.67 39.96
C SER A 2 -32.03 30.50 39.08
N GLY A 3 -31.00 31.11 39.68
CA GLY A 3 -30.33 32.29 39.11
C GLY A 3 -29.50 31.99 37.87
N GLU A 4 -29.42 32.98 36.99
CA GLU A 4 -28.33 33.09 36.01
C GLU A 4 -27.04 33.41 36.78
N GLU A 5 -26.05 32.52 36.75
CA GLU A 5 -24.69 32.86 37.15
C GLU A 5 -24.07 33.72 36.04
N GLU A 6 -24.01 35.04 36.28
CA GLU A 6 -23.19 35.94 35.46
C GLU A 6 -21.72 35.51 35.53
N THR A 7 -21.21 34.89 34.47
CA THR A 7 -19.77 34.70 34.31
C THR A 7 -19.11 36.08 34.20
N PRO A 8 -18.14 36.43 35.05
CA PRO A 8 -17.54 37.76 35.03
C PRO A 8 -16.75 37.97 33.73
N LEU A 9 -17.05 39.05 33.03
CA LEU A 9 -16.27 39.53 31.89
C LEU A 9 -14.80 39.70 32.32
N PRO A 10 -13.82 39.13 31.59
CA PRO A 10 -12.41 39.33 31.90
C PRO A 10 -12.06 40.81 31.72
N SER A 11 -11.47 41.40 32.75
CA SER A 11 -10.94 42.76 32.73
C SER A 11 -9.90 42.91 31.62
N VAL A 12 -10.10 43.90 30.74
CA VAL A 12 -9.15 44.23 29.68
C VAL A 12 -7.90 44.85 30.30
N SER A 13 -6.88 44.02 30.55
CA SER A 13 -5.54 44.46 30.93
C SER A 13 -4.85 45.12 29.73
N GLY A 14 -3.95 46.07 30.01
CA GLY A 14 -3.27 46.83 28.96
C GLY A 14 -2.35 45.96 28.09
N PRO A 15 -2.04 46.40 26.86
CA PRO A 15 -1.08 45.72 26.00
C PRO A 15 0.29 45.64 26.68
N ALA A 16 0.97 44.50 26.55
CA ALA A 16 2.27 44.27 27.16
C ALA A 16 3.35 45.21 26.58
N ASP A 17 4.35 45.56 27.40
CA ASP A 17 5.45 46.42 26.95
C ASP A 17 6.34 45.64 25.94
N PRO A 18 6.66 46.20 24.74
CA PRO A 18 7.60 45.58 23.80
C PRO A 18 8.97 45.25 24.40
N SER A 19 9.36 45.90 25.51
CA SER A 19 10.57 45.56 26.28
C SER A 19 10.49 44.18 26.94
N GLN A 20 9.31 43.75 27.39
CA GLN A 20 9.09 42.41 27.94
C GLN A 20 9.13 41.34 26.85
N LEU A 21 8.57 41.65 25.67
CA LEU A 21 8.62 40.76 24.51
C LEU A 21 10.06 40.59 24.01
N SER A 22 10.83 41.68 23.90
CA SER A 22 12.23 41.60 23.46
C SER A 22 13.10 40.82 24.45
N ALA A 23 12.92 41.00 25.76
CA ALA A 23 13.61 40.21 26.78
C ALA A 23 13.27 38.70 26.71
N TYR A 24 12.01 38.35 26.38
CA TYR A 24 11.62 36.96 26.17
C TYR A 24 12.24 36.36 24.90
N LEU A 25 12.19 37.10 23.77
CA LEU A 25 12.79 36.67 22.50
C LEU A 25 14.32 36.47 22.62
N LEU A 26 15.01 37.38 23.31
CA LEU A 26 16.46 37.28 23.56
C LEU A 26 16.88 36.06 24.39
N ARG A 27 15.97 35.50 25.20
CA ARG A 27 16.22 34.26 25.95
C ARG A 27 15.90 33.00 25.15
N VAL A 28 14.90 33.07 24.27
CA VAL A 28 14.35 31.89 23.58
C VAL A 28 15.02 31.65 22.22
N VAL A 29 15.36 32.70 21.47
CA VAL A 29 15.94 32.56 20.12
C VAL A 29 17.33 31.89 20.15
N PRO A 30 18.31 32.32 20.97
CA PRO A 30 19.63 31.66 21.01
C PRO A 30 19.54 30.19 21.46
N ALA A 31 18.68 29.91 22.44
CA ALA A 31 18.44 28.55 22.95
C ALA A 31 17.76 27.61 21.95
N LEU A 32 17.14 28.13 20.88
CA LEU A 32 16.55 27.34 19.78
C LEU A 32 17.48 27.23 18.56
N LEU A 33 18.60 27.95 18.54
CA LEU A 33 19.56 27.98 17.44
C LEU A 33 20.89 27.27 17.78
N GLU A 34 21.01 26.72 19.00
CA GLU A 34 22.23 26.11 19.53
C GLU A 34 23.46 27.04 19.49
N SER A 35 23.23 28.36 19.54
CA SER A 35 24.29 29.35 19.77
C SER A 35 24.76 29.24 21.22
N ASP A 36 25.92 28.61 21.45
CA ASP A 36 26.64 28.66 22.73
C ASP A 36 26.88 30.13 23.15
N GLU A 37 27.04 30.39 24.46
CA GLU A 37 26.91 31.72 25.09
C GLU A 37 27.92 32.82 24.64
N ASP A 38 28.75 32.57 23.64
CA ASP A 38 29.72 33.52 23.09
C ASP A 38 29.05 34.57 22.17
N VAL A 39 28.44 35.55 22.84
CA VAL A 39 28.36 37.00 22.53
C VAL A 39 27.72 37.49 21.22
N PRO A 40 28.37 37.55 20.02
CA PRO A 40 27.99 38.53 19.00
C PRO A 40 26.56 38.40 18.45
N GLU A 41 26.03 37.18 18.33
CA GLU A 41 24.68 36.93 17.83
C GLU A 41 23.59 37.50 18.74
N VAL A 42 23.80 37.44 20.07
CA VAL A 42 22.87 38.05 21.04
C VAL A 42 22.92 39.59 20.93
N VAL A 43 24.09 40.16 20.64
CA VAL A 43 24.26 41.62 20.49
C VAL A 43 23.67 42.13 19.17
N THR A 44 23.81 41.39 18.06
CA THR A 44 23.12 41.72 16.80
C THR A 44 21.61 41.55 16.96
N LEU A 45 21.12 40.46 17.56
CA LEU A 45 19.69 40.30 17.92
C LEU A 45 19.17 41.45 18.79
N GLN A 46 19.90 41.89 19.82
CA GLN A 46 19.52 43.03 20.65
C GLN A 46 19.42 44.33 19.85
N THR A 47 20.31 44.55 18.89
CA THR A 47 20.31 45.75 18.04
C THR A 47 19.14 45.71 17.06
N ILE A 48 18.93 44.57 16.41
CA ILE A 48 17.88 44.36 15.41
C ILE A 48 16.48 44.36 16.06
N LEU A 49 16.34 43.88 17.29
CA LEU A 49 15.09 43.98 18.06
C LEU A 49 14.79 45.43 18.51
N LYS A 50 15.82 46.25 18.79
CA LYS A 50 15.66 47.69 19.06
C LYS A 50 15.20 48.44 17.81
N ASP A 51 15.83 48.18 16.67
CA ASP A 51 15.48 48.80 15.38
C ASP A 51 14.08 48.38 14.89
N ASN A 52 13.65 47.15 15.18
CA ASN A 52 12.33 46.63 14.81
C ASN A 52 11.25 46.81 15.90
N THR A 53 11.46 47.70 16.89
CA THR A 53 10.45 47.99 17.95
C THR A 53 9.08 48.41 17.41
N SER A 54 9.01 49.04 16.24
CA SER A 54 7.75 49.37 15.55
C SER A 54 6.98 48.13 15.09
N LYS A 55 7.68 47.11 14.58
CA LYS A 55 7.08 45.80 14.22
C LYS A 55 6.64 45.04 15.47
N LEU A 56 7.45 45.06 16.53
CA LEU A 56 7.09 44.42 17.81
C LEU A 56 5.85 45.05 18.45
N LYS A 57 5.67 46.38 18.36
CA LYS A 57 4.45 47.06 18.81
C LYS A 57 3.22 46.68 17.99
N ARG A 58 3.31 46.65 16.65
CA ARG A 58 2.23 46.13 15.80
C ARG A 58 1.88 44.68 16.12
N PHE A 59 2.90 43.84 16.31
CA PHE A 59 2.71 42.47 16.79
C PHE A 59 2.15 42.38 18.23
N ILE A 60 2.11 43.43 19.05
CA ILE A 60 1.42 43.39 20.35
C ILE A 60 -0.02 43.88 20.22
N GLU A 61 -0.23 44.98 19.49
CA GLU A 61 -1.48 45.73 19.43
C GLU A 61 -2.45 45.26 18.33
N ASP A 62 -1.95 44.79 17.18
CA ASP A 62 -2.79 44.45 16.02
C ASP A 62 -3.38 43.04 16.12
N SER A 63 -4.71 42.95 16.02
CA SER A 63 -5.47 41.70 16.02
C SER A 63 -5.36 40.91 14.71
N GLN A 64 -4.85 41.48 13.62
CA GLN A 64 -4.67 40.78 12.33
C GLN A 64 -3.29 40.12 12.22
N GLU A 65 -2.25 40.72 12.80
CA GLU A 65 -0.88 40.21 12.76
C GLU A 65 -0.64 39.14 13.85
N HIS A 66 -1.03 37.90 13.56
CA HIS A 66 -0.89 36.77 14.49
C HIS A 66 0.49 36.11 14.54
N THR A 67 1.39 36.40 13.58
CA THR A 67 2.69 35.71 13.44
C THR A 67 3.87 36.67 13.28
N LEU A 68 4.98 36.35 13.95
CA LEU A 68 6.27 37.04 13.89
C LEU A 68 7.33 35.99 13.54
N SER A 69 8.09 36.17 12.46
CA SER A 69 9.21 35.29 12.12
C SER A 69 10.55 35.99 12.34
N ILE A 70 11.48 35.26 12.93
CA ILE A 70 12.88 35.65 13.12
C ILE A 70 13.72 34.64 12.34
N ILE A 71 14.44 35.11 11.32
CA ILE A 71 15.25 34.25 10.45
C ILE A 71 16.71 34.56 10.73
N CYS A 72 17.45 33.57 11.24
CA CYS A 72 18.91 33.60 11.28
C CYS A 72 19.43 33.11 9.93
N THR A 73 20.26 33.90 9.24
CA THR A 73 20.93 33.46 8.00
C THR A 73 22.41 33.23 8.30
N LEU A 74 22.87 32.00 8.12
CA LEU A 74 24.26 31.62 8.32
C LEU A 74 25.09 32.03 7.09
N PRO A 75 26.29 32.61 7.27
CA PRO A 75 27.12 33.02 6.15
C PRO A 75 27.68 31.82 5.38
N THR A 76 27.70 31.93 4.06
CA THR A 76 28.35 30.95 3.18
C THR A 76 29.87 31.05 3.34
N GLU A 77 30.52 29.97 3.77
CA GLU A 77 31.98 29.87 3.71
C GLU A 77 32.46 30.10 2.26
N GLY A 78 33.34 31.09 2.08
CA GLY A 78 33.90 31.40 0.78
C GLY A 78 34.79 30.26 0.27
N GLN A 79 34.65 29.92 -1.02
CA GLN A 79 35.54 28.94 -1.65
C GLN A 79 37.00 29.37 -1.51
N GLU A 80 37.84 28.50 -0.95
CA GLU A 80 39.28 28.74 -0.83
C GLU A 80 39.92 28.93 -2.21
N THR A 81 40.53 30.10 -2.43
CA THR A 81 41.50 30.32 -3.50
C THR A 81 42.71 31.10 -2.96
N ASP A 82 43.88 30.46 -3.02
CA ASP A 82 45.22 31.00 -2.75
C ASP A 82 45.48 31.75 -1.42
N GLY A 83 45.98 30.99 -0.45
CA GLY A 83 47.43 31.04 -0.22
C GLY A 83 48.01 32.21 0.58
N THR A 84 47.23 32.97 1.33
CA THR A 84 47.77 33.84 2.41
C THR A 84 46.88 33.85 3.66
N PRO A 85 47.43 33.66 4.87
CA PRO A 85 46.66 33.74 6.11
C PRO A 85 46.50 35.21 6.54
N SER A 86 45.58 35.93 5.90
CA SER A 86 45.06 37.19 6.42
C SER A 86 44.01 36.91 7.50
N LEU A 87 43.95 37.74 8.54
CA LEU A 87 43.04 37.57 9.69
C LEU A 87 41.60 37.34 9.21
N ALA A 88 41.02 36.20 9.61
CA ALA A 88 39.63 35.89 9.36
C ALA A 88 38.73 36.88 10.12
N SER A 89 38.17 37.85 9.39
CA SER A 89 37.00 38.59 9.83
C SER A 89 35.83 37.61 9.94
N GLN A 90 35.51 37.19 11.16
CA GLN A 90 34.31 36.42 11.47
C GLN A 90 33.09 37.17 10.94
N SER A 91 32.49 36.68 9.86
CA SER A 91 31.19 37.16 9.39
C SER A 91 30.13 36.68 10.39
N ALA A 92 29.57 37.58 11.18
CA ALA A 92 28.48 37.24 12.10
C ALA A 92 27.21 36.84 11.32
N ALA A 93 26.41 35.93 11.89
CA ALA A 93 25.10 35.59 11.34
C ALA A 93 24.16 36.82 11.33
N THR A 94 23.35 36.93 10.27
CA THR A 94 22.41 38.04 10.09
C THR A 94 21.00 37.62 10.48
N PHE A 95 20.37 38.39 11.36
CA PHE A 95 19.01 38.15 11.82
C PHE A 95 18.04 39.10 11.14
N ASP A 96 17.00 38.58 10.49
CA ASP A 96 15.90 39.39 9.96
C ASP A 96 14.61 39.13 10.76
N VAL A 97 13.88 40.22 11.06
CA VAL A 97 12.57 40.16 11.74
C VAL A 97 11.45 40.55 10.77
N TYR A 98 10.54 39.63 10.51
CA TYR A 98 9.38 39.81 9.63
C TYR A 98 8.06 39.64 10.38
N LEU A 99 7.06 40.42 9.96
CA LEU A 99 5.66 40.22 10.32
C LEU A 99 5.07 39.26 9.27
N GLY A 100 4.43 38.18 9.73
CA GLY A 100 4.06 37.05 8.88
C GLY A 100 5.12 35.94 8.81
N VAL A 101 4.77 34.85 8.14
CA VAL A 101 5.65 33.70 7.89
C VAL A 101 6.39 33.88 6.56
N VAL A 102 7.71 33.91 6.60
CA VAL A 102 8.58 34.02 5.43
C VAL A 102 9.55 32.84 5.41
N TYR A 103 9.67 32.16 4.26
CA TYR A 103 10.67 31.12 4.02
C TYR A 103 11.82 31.68 3.17
N ARG A 104 13.07 31.36 3.55
CA ARG A 104 14.28 31.73 2.81
C ARG A 104 15.07 30.45 2.44
N PRO A 105 15.44 30.24 1.17
CA PRO A 105 16.07 28.99 0.72
C PRO A 105 17.61 28.99 0.84
N GLN A 106 18.19 29.75 1.76
CA GLN A 106 19.65 29.90 1.93
C GLN A 106 20.02 29.69 3.39
N ARG A 107 20.61 28.53 3.73
CA ARG A 107 21.20 28.18 5.04
C ARG A 107 20.72 29.07 6.19
N SER A 108 19.44 28.92 6.52
CA SER A 108 18.77 29.80 7.45
C SER A 108 17.81 29.04 8.33
N VAL A 109 17.98 29.20 9.64
CA VAL A 109 17.07 28.63 10.63
C VAL A 109 16.07 29.72 11.03
N GLY A 110 14.79 29.41 10.87
CA GLY A 110 13.69 30.32 11.21
C GLY A 110 13.03 29.94 12.52
N VAL A 111 12.66 30.92 13.34
CA VAL A 111 11.76 30.74 14.48
C VAL A 111 10.50 31.57 14.24
N ILE A 112 9.36 30.90 14.15
CA ILE A 112 8.05 31.52 13.96
C ILE A 112 7.34 31.55 15.31
N PHE A 113 7.02 32.74 15.80
CA PHE A 113 6.19 32.96 16.98
C PHE A 113 4.75 33.26 16.57
N THR A 114 3.80 32.54 17.16
CA THR A 114 2.36 32.69 16.90
C THR A 114 1.63 33.06 18.19
N LYS A 115 0.78 34.08 18.13
CA LYS A 115 -0.06 34.46 19.29
C LYS A 115 -1.14 33.42 19.59
N ARG A 116 -1.45 33.25 20.87
CA ARG A 116 -2.66 32.53 21.35
C ARG A 116 -3.89 33.42 21.44
N PHE A 117 -3.71 34.71 21.67
CA PHE A 117 -4.76 35.73 21.84
C PHE A 117 -4.52 36.88 20.84
N PRO A 118 -5.54 37.66 20.44
CA PRO A 118 -5.36 38.72 19.44
C PRO A 118 -4.38 39.82 19.90
N VAL A 119 -4.43 40.17 21.18
CA VAL A 119 -3.53 41.13 21.85
C VAL A 119 -2.70 40.38 22.88
N ILE A 120 -1.44 40.80 23.09
CA ILE A 120 -0.60 40.28 24.16
C ILE A 120 -0.84 41.11 25.42
N GLU A 121 -1.42 40.50 26.44
CA GLU A 121 -1.80 41.14 27.71
C GLU A 121 -0.61 41.23 28.69
N SER A 122 -0.53 42.29 29.49
CA SER A 122 0.53 42.46 30.51
C SER A 122 0.43 41.46 31.68
N ASP A 123 -0.77 41.00 32.03
CA ASP A 123 -1.02 40.26 33.27
C ASP A 123 -0.75 38.74 33.15
N LYS A 124 -0.55 38.24 31.91
CA LYS A 124 -0.33 36.82 31.61
C LYS A 124 1.11 36.57 31.18
N SER A 125 1.71 35.47 31.61
CA SER A 125 3.11 35.16 31.25
C SER A 125 3.27 34.95 29.73
N MET A 126 4.33 35.52 29.13
CA MET A 126 4.60 35.45 27.69
C MET A 126 4.58 34.01 27.14
N ARG A 127 5.10 33.04 27.90
CA ARG A 127 5.08 31.60 27.57
C ARG A 127 3.65 31.02 27.42
N SER A 128 2.66 31.58 28.11
CA SER A 128 1.26 31.13 28.00
C SER A 128 0.53 31.73 26.80
N GLN A 129 1.07 32.84 26.26
CA GLN A 129 0.50 33.65 25.18
C GLN A 129 1.15 33.40 23.82
N LEU A 130 2.39 32.90 23.77
CA LEU A 130 3.15 32.65 22.56
C LEU A 130 3.39 31.15 22.34
N ARG A 131 3.13 30.67 21.12
CA ARG A 131 3.63 29.40 20.59
C ARG A 131 4.83 29.67 19.69
N PHE A 132 5.74 28.73 19.57
CA PHE A 132 6.85 28.80 18.63
C PHE A 132 6.93 27.54 17.77
N LEU A 133 7.42 27.69 16.54
CA LEU A 133 7.76 26.62 15.60
C LEU A 133 9.14 26.94 15.03
N THR A 134 10.04 25.96 14.98
CA THR A 134 11.34 26.08 14.32
C THR A 134 11.24 25.61 12.86
N VAL A 135 11.96 26.25 11.96
CA VAL A 135 12.10 25.87 10.56
C VAL A 135 13.60 25.63 10.34
N SER A 136 13.98 24.37 10.15
CA SER A 136 15.36 23.94 9.96
C SER A 136 15.88 24.26 8.54
N GLU A 137 17.15 23.93 8.26
CA GLU A 137 17.73 24.05 6.91
C GLU A 137 17.19 23.02 5.89
N ASP A 138 16.42 22.04 6.35
CA ASP A 138 15.88 20.94 5.54
C ASP A 138 14.81 21.43 4.55
N SER A 139 14.35 20.55 3.67
CA SER A 139 13.31 20.95 2.72
C SER A 139 12.02 21.33 3.48
N PRO A 140 11.34 22.44 3.13
CA PRO A 140 10.18 22.88 3.91
C PRO A 140 9.03 21.87 3.86
N PHE A 141 8.99 20.99 2.85
CA PHE A 141 8.02 19.90 2.77
C PHE A 141 8.33 18.75 3.72
N GLU A 142 9.60 18.53 4.05
CA GLU A 142 10.08 17.55 5.03
C GLU A 142 9.82 18.05 6.45
N THR A 143 10.26 19.28 6.78
CA THR A 143 9.94 19.88 8.09
C THR A 143 8.42 19.96 8.33
N LEU A 144 7.62 20.31 7.31
CA LEU A 144 6.15 20.30 7.42
C LEU A 144 5.57 18.88 7.50
N HIS A 145 6.13 17.91 6.76
CA HIS A 145 5.72 16.51 6.85
C HIS A 145 5.92 16.01 8.28
N ASP A 146 7.11 16.21 8.84
CA ASP A 146 7.48 15.70 10.17
C ASP A 146 6.65 16.38 11.26
N TYR A 147 6.38 17.70 11.14
CA TYR A 147 5.42 18.35 12.04
C TYR A 147 4.00 17.78 11.93
N VAL A 148 3.48 17.51 10.74
CA VAL A 148 2.13 16.94 10.58
C VAL A 148 2.10 15.49 11.08
N GLN A 149 3.11 14.70 10.74
CA GLN A 149 3.19 13.26 10.96
C GLN A 149 3.52 12.90 12.41
N ASP A 150 4.51 13.56 13.02
CA ASP A 150 5.07 13.16 14.32
C ASP A 150 4.63 14.07 15.48
N ALA A 151 4.29 15.34 15.22
CA ALA A 151 3.79 16.25 16.25
C ALA A 151 2.25 16.37 16.24
N ILE A 152 1.65 16.75 15.11
CA ILE A 152 0.23 17.11 15.05
C ILE A 152 -0.67 15.86 15.03
N ASN A 153 -0.37 14.84 14.23
CA ASN A 153 -1.15 13.59 14.18
C ASN A 153 -1.23 12.89 15.55
N PRO A 154 -0.13 12.67 16.30
CA PRO A 154 -0.21 12.07 17.63
C PRO A 154 -0.91 12.95 18.67
N LEU A 155 -0.73 14.27 18.61
CA LEU A 155 -1.46 15.22 19.47
C LEU A 155 -2.97 15.16 19.22
N PHE A 156 -3.39 15.12 17.96
CA PHE A 156 -4.80 14.99 17.58
C PHE A 156 -5.37 13.65 18.05
N ASN A 157 -4.67 12.53 17.79
CA ASN A 157 -5.06 11.20 18.26
C ASN A 157 -5.21 11.14 19.80
N SER A 158 -4.31 11.79 20.54
CA SER A 158 -4.39 11.93 22.00
C SER A 158 -5.61 12.73 22.45
N PHE A 159 -5.88 13.88 21.82
CA PHE A 159 -7.08 14.67 22.10
C PHE A 159 -8.37 13.87 21.85
N VAL A 160 -8.43 13.13 20.74
CA VAL A 160 -9.56 12.25 20.41
C VAL A 160 -9.71 11.11 21.44
N LEU A 161 -8.61 10.50 21.89
CA LEU A 161 -8.63 9.50 22.97
C LEU A 161 -9.22 10.05 24.27
N HIS A 162 -8.90 11.29 24.64
CA HIS A 162 -9.43 11.95 25.82
C HIS A 162 -10.85 12.52 25.64
N SER A 163 -11.30 12.76 24.41
CA SER A 163 -12.62 13.33 24.10
C SER A 163 -13.76 12.30 23.94
N LYS A 164 -13.48 10.99 24.03
CA LYS A 164 -14.47 9.88 23.87
C LYS A 164 -15.47 9.72 25.03
N GLY A 165 -15.91 10.83 25.63
CA GLY A 165 -16.87 10.85 26.73
C GLY A 165 -18.33 11.00 26.30
N GLU A 166 -18.60 11.57 25.11
CA GLU A 166 -19.97 11.89 24.66
C GLU A 166 -20.16 11.55 23.16
N GLU A 167 -21.06 10.61 22.86
CA GLU A 167 -21.43 10.27 21.49
C GLU A 167 -22.23 11.41 20.83
N SER A 168 -21.61 12.14 19.91
CA SER A 168 -22.29 13.12 19.05
C SER A 168 -21.53 13.32 17.73
N GLU A 169 -22.07 14.13 16.82
CA GLU A 169 -21.65 14.26 15.41
C GLU A 169 -20.17 14.62 15.19
N GLY A 170 -19.49 15.09 16.24
CA GLY A 170 -18.05 15.31 16.29
C GLY A 170 -17.23 14.11 15.79
N ASP A 171 -17.61 12.87 16.08
CA ASP A 171 -16.83 11.68 15.67
C ASP A 171 -16.66 11.54 14.14
N LYS A 172 -17.66 11.98 13.35
CA LYS A 172 -17.56 11.99 11.87
C LYS A 172 -16.61 13.09 11.39
N LEU A 173 -16.67 14.27 12.02
CA LEU A 173 -15.79 15.39 11.71
C LEU A 173 -14.34 15.08 12.15
N VAL A 174 -14.15 14.46 13.31
CA VAL A 174 -12.88 13.96 13.81
C VAL A 174 -12.27 12.94 12.84
N THR A 175 -13.05 11.96 12.38
CA THR A 175 -12.60 10.98 11.39
C THR A 175 -12.24 11.64 10.05
N ALA A 176 -13.01 12.65 9.62
CA ALA A 176 -12.72 13.41 8.41
C ALA A 176 -11.45 14.27 8.54
N VAL A 177 -11.22 14.90 9.69
CA VAL A 177 -9.98 15.65 9.97
C VAL A 177 -8.78 14.71 10.04
N GLN A 178 -8.88 13.57 10.73
CA GLN A 178 -7.83 12.56 10.78
C GLN A 178 -7.46 12.04 9.38
N LYS A 179 -8.48 11.80 8.52
CA LYS A 179 -8.26 11.45 7.12
C LYS A 179 -7.57 12.58 6.37
N ASN A 180 -8.06 13.83 6.47
CA ASN A 180 -7.46 14.97 5.79
C ASN A 180 -6.00 15.24 6.24
N MET A 181 -5.67 15.02 7.52
CA MET A 181 -4.29 15.10 8.01
C MET A 181 -3.40 13.98 7.46
N SER A 182 -3.95 12.76 7.34
CA SER A 182 -3.25 11.63 6.71
C SER A 182 -3.03 11.86 5.22
N ASP A 183 -4.05 12.34 4.51
CA ASP A 183 -4.00 12.69 3.09
C ASP A 183 -3.03 13.88 2.85
N LEU A 184 -2.96 14.84 3.79
CA LEU A 184 -1.99 15.94 3.77
C LEU A 184 -0.55 15.46 4.00
N ALA A 185 -0.32 14.60 4.98
CA ALA A 185 1.00 14.00 5.22
C ALA A 185 1.48 13.22 3.98
N VAL A 186 0.63 12.38 3.39
CA VAL A 186 0.91 11.69 2.13
C VAL A 186 1.15 12.68 0.98
N GLY A 187 0.41 13.79 0.93
CA GLY A 187 0.63 14.87 -0.03
C GLY A 187 1.98 15.56 0.10
N LEU A 188 2.41 15.88 1.34
CA LEU A 188 3.71 16.47 1.64
C LEU A 188 4.85 15.48 1.34
N LEU A 189 4.71 14.21 1.74
CA LEU A 189 5.64 13.13 1.41
C LEU A 189 5.76 12.94 -0.12
N HIS A 190 4.65 13.06 -0.86
CA HIS A 190 4.67 13.03 -2.32
C HIS A 190 5.40 14.25 -2.91
N LEU A 191 5.37 15.42 -2.28
CA LEU A 191 6.16 16.59 -2.70
C LEU A 191 7.64 16.45 -2.35
N GLN A 192 7.99 15.80 -1.24
CA GLN A 192 9.38 15.45 -0.87
C GLN A 192 9.96 14.37 -1.81
N GLN A 193 9.17 13.34 -2.15
CA GLN A 193 9.59 12.23 -3.02
C GLN A 193 9.53 12.53 -4.53
N ASN A 194 8.71 13.50 -4.94
CA ASN A 194 8.85 14.06 -6.28
C ASN A 194 10.10 14.93 -6.30
N ILE A 195 11.18 14.40 -6.89
CA ILE A 195 12.33 15.20 -7.33
C ILE A 195 11.78 16.31 -8.22
N ALA A 196 11.62 17.50 -7.64
CA ALA A 196 11.16 18.67 -8.35
C ALA A 196 12.19 18.96 -9.43
N ILE A 197 11.80 18.74 -10.70
CA ILE A 197 12.69 18.98 -11.84
C ILE A 197 13.06 20.46 -11.79
N PRO A 198 14.35 20.82 -11.61
CA PRO A 198 14.72 22.19 -11.29
C PRO A 198 14.23 23.16 -12.35
N ASP A 199 13.39 24.12 -11.96
CA ASP A 199 12.88 25.13 -12.88
C ASP A 199 14.01 26.11 -13.24
N ILE A 200 14.70 25.84 -14.34
CA ILE A 200 15.84 26.64 -14.80
C ILE A 200 15.41 28.09 -15.05
N THR A 201 15.79 29.01 -14.18
CA THR A 201 15.74 30.45 -14.40
C THR A 201 17.05 30.89 -15.06
N LEU A 202 17.04 30.97 -16.40
CA LEU A 202 18.16 31.53 -17.16
C LEU A 202 18.38 32.98 -16.70
N SER A 203 19.46 33.23 -15.96
CA SER A 203 19.82 34.59 -15.55
C SER A 203 20.23 35.40 -16.77
N MET A 204 19.73 36.63 -16.93
CA MET A 204 19.96 37.50 -18.10
C MET A 204 20.88 38.67 -17.75
N HIS A 205 21.67 39.16 -18.70
CA HIS A 205 22.51 40.34 -18.48
C HIS A 205 21.65 41.62 -18.52
N PRO A 206 21.76 42.54 -17.53
CA PRO A 206 20.87 43.69 -17.42
C PRO A 206 20.89 44.62 -18.64
N VAL A 207 22.05 44.81 -19.27
CA VAL A 207 22.19 45.58 -20.53
C VAL A 207 21.35 44.99 -21.67
N ILE A 208 21.24 43.66 -21.75
CA ILE A 208 20.46 42.98 -22.80
C ILE A 208 18.96 43.06 -22.47
N SER A 209 18.57 42.86 -21.22
CA SER A 209 17.18 43.07 -20.78
C SER A 209 16.72 44.51 -21.05
N ALA A 210 17.56 45.51 -20.80
CA ALA A 210 17.28 46.91 -21.12
C ALA A 210 17.20 47.19 -22.64
N ALA A 211 18.02 46.53 -23.47
CA ALA A 211 17.93 46.63 -24.92
C ALA A 211 16.64 46.00 -25.47
N VAL A 212 16.25 44.82 -24.97
CA VAL A 212 14.98 44.16 -25.31
C VAL A 212 13.78 44.99 -24.87
N ALA A 213 13.80 45.58 -23.68
CA ALA A 213 12.75 46.48 -23.20
C ALA A 213 12.57 47.68 -24.14
N LYS A 214 13.65 48.37 -24.53
CA LYS A 214 13.60 49.50 -25.47
C LYS A 214 13.10 49.09 -26.87
N ALA A 215 13.48 47.91 -27.37
CA ALA A 215 12.96 47.40 -28.63
C ALA A 215 11.46 47.06 -28.56
N ALA A 216 11.02 46.47 -27.44
CA ALA A 216 9.62 46.15 -27.18
C ALA A 216 8.74 47.42 -27.04
N GLU A 217 9.21 48.46 -26.36
CA GLU A 217 8.56 49.78 -26.29
C GLU A 217 8.37 50.40 -27.69
N GLN A 218 9.29 50.13 -28.61
CA GLN A 218 9.23 50.57 -30.02
C GLN A 218 8.45 49.60 -30.93
N GLY A 219 7.87 48.53 -30.39
CA GLY A 219 7.15 47.51 -31.17
C GLY A 219 8.02 46.74 -32.18
N ARG A 220 9.35 46.78 -32.04
CA ARG A 220 10.31 46.21 -32.98
C ARG A 220 10.94 44.94 -32.38
N LYS A 221 11.33 43.98 -33.23
CA LYS A 221 12.22 42.90 -32.78
C LYS A 221 13.59 43.50 -32.45
N PRO A 222 14.20 43.15 -31.31
CA PRO A 222 15.53 43.65 -30.96
C PRO A 222 16.57 43.15 -31.97
N VAL A 223 17.51 44.02 -32.33
CA VAL A 223 18.59 43.74 -33.28
C VAL A 223 19.93 43.85 -32.55
N ALA A 224 20.93 43.08 -32.97
CA ALA A 224 22.26 43.14 -32.35
C ALA A 224 22.86 44.57 -32.32
N GLU A 225 22.50 45.42 -33.29
CA GLU A 225 22.92 46.83 -33.40
C GLU A 225 22.44 47.70 -32.21
N ASP A 226 21.32 47.36 -31.57
CA ASP A 226 20.76 48.10 -30.42
C ASP A 226 21.69 48.07 -29.17
N VAL A 227 22.71 47.21 -29.19
CA VAL A 227 23.71 47.04 -28.12
C VAL A 227 24.91 48.01 -28.28
N GLY A 228 25.05 48.66 -29.45
CA GLY A 228 26.00 49.74 -29.70
C GLY A 228 27.46 49.39 -29.41
N ASP A 229 28.21 50.32 -28.81
CA ASP A 229 29.65 50.18 -28.53
C ASP A 229 30.02 48.94 -27.68
N ASN A 230 29.07 48.36 -26.95
CA ASN A 230 29.29 47.14 -26.17
C ASN A 230 29.52 45.91 -27.06
N LEU A 231 29.11 45.92 -28.34
CA LEU A 231 29.42 44.87 -29.33
C LEU A 231 30.94 44.67 -29.51
N SER A 232 31.71 45.74 -29.34
CA SER A 232 33.18 45.75 -29.48
C SER A 232 33.91 45.37 -28.20
N SER A 233 33.21 45.35 -27.06
CA SER A 233 33.81 45.17 -25.74
C SER A 233 34.14 43.70 -25.46
N THR A 234 35.44 43.39 -25.40
CA THR A 234 35.92 42.02 -25.15
C THR A 234 35.55 41.50 -23.76
N THR A 235 35.41 42.38 -22.76
CA THR A 235 34.98 42.03 -21.39
C THR A 235 33.49 41.67 -21.35
N PHE A 236 32.63 42.44 -22.05
CA PHE A 236 31.20 42.16 -22.17
C PHE A 236 30.94 40.83 -22.90
N LEU A 237 31.59 40.61 -24.05
CA LEU A 237 31.47 39.35 -24.79
C LEU A 237 32.02 38.14 -23.98
N ASN A 238 33.04 38.33 -23.14
CA ASN A 238 33.51 37.30 -22.19
C ASN A 238 32.46 36.99 -21.10
N ALA A 239 31.75 38.00 -20.58
CA ALA A 239 30.69 37.82 -19.60
C ALA A 239 29.50 37.05 -20.18
N LEU A 240 29.04 37.42 -21.38
CA LEU A 240 28.00 36.69 -22.11
C LEU A 240 28.40 35.25 -22.42
N GLN A 241 29.66 35.01 -22.79
CA GLN A 241 30.16 33.65 -23.01
C GLN A 241 30.15 32.79 -21.72
N LYS A 242 30.52 33.36 -20.57
CA LYS A 242 30.39 32.67 -19.26
C LYS A 242 28.94 32.37 -18.92
N GLN A 243 28.03 33.29 -19.23
CA GLN A 243 26.59 33.17 -18.99
C GLN A 243 25.96 32.06 -19.83
N VAL A 244 26.21 32.03 -21.15
CA VAL A 244 25.77 30.94 -22.04
C VAL A 244 26.37 29.59 -21.60
N ALA A 245 27.62 29.56 -21.13
CA ALA A 245 28.21 28.35 -20.58
C ALA A 245 27.53 27.87 -19.27
N SER A 246 27.03 28.78 -18.42
CA SER A 246 26.20 28.42 -17.26
C SER A 246 24.87 27.84 -17.71
N TRP A 247 24.19 28.48 -18.65
CA TRP A 247 22.95 27.97 -19.23
C TRP A 247 23.11 26.58 -19.84
N THR A 248 24.19 26.32 -20.60
CA THR A 248 24.48 24.97 -21.12
C THR A 248 24.66 23.95 -19.98
N ARG A 249 25.27 24.33 -18.86
CA ARG A 249 25.43 23.46 -17.68
C ARG A 249 24.09 23.18 -16.98
N GLU A 250 23.26 24.20 -16.78
CA GLU A 250 21.92 24.09 -16.20
C GLU A 250 20.99 23.24 -17.07
N ILE A 251 20.99 23.46 -18.39
CA ILE A 251 20.23 22.66 -19.36
C ILE A 251 20.72 21.21 -19.36
N ARG A 252 22.05 20.99 -19.34
CA ARG A 252 22.62 19.63 -19.24
C ARG A 252 22.15 18.91 -17.98
N LYS A 253 22.09 19.56 -16.80
CA LYS A 253 21.58 18.93 -15.56
C LYS A 253 20.18 18.34 -15.76
N VAL A 254 19.28 19.07 -16.42
CA VAL A 254 17.91 18.58 -16.71
C VAL A 254 17.89 17.54 -17.84
N THR A 255 18.68 17.70 -18.91
CA THR A 255 18.69 16.72 -20.01
C THR A 255 19.43 15.42 -19.69
N THR A 256 20.28 15.39 -18.64
CA THR A 256 20.86 14.16 -18.08
C THR A 256 20.03 13.55 -16.95
N LEU A 257 19.01 14.25 -16.43
CA LEU A 257 18.21 13.75 -15.32
C LEU A 257 17.41 12.51 -15.77
N GLN A 258 17.76 11.36 -15.21
CA GLN A 258 17.05 10.10 -15.41
C GLN A 258 16.74 9.50 -14.05
N ARG A 259 15.50 9.01 -13.90
CA ARG A 259 15.05 8.24 -12.75
C ARG A 259 15.22 6.75 -13.00
N ASP A 260 15.57 5.98 -11.98
CA ASP A 260 15.49 4.51 -12.01
C ASP A 260 14.07 4.02 -11.68
N VAL A 261 13.52 3.22 -12.60
CA VAL A 261 12.13 2.71 -12.53
C VAL A 261 11.97 1.62 -11.46
N SER A 262 13.04 0.90 -11.15
CA SER A 262 13.04 -0.25 -10.24
C SER A 262 12.74 0.10 -8.77
N SER A 263 12.96 1.36 -8.36
CA SER A 263 12.86 1.78 -6.95
C SER A 263 11.50 2.41 -6.58
N GLY A 264 10.77 2.97 -7.55
CA GLY A 264 9.53 3.74 -7.31
C GLY A 264 8.22 2.97 -7.48
N SER A 265 7.11 3.66 -7.19
CA SER A 265 5.76 3.30 -7.68
C SER A 265 5.59 3.74 -9.14
N ALA A 266 4.72 3.07 -9.90
CA ALA A 266 4.50 3.43 -11.30
C ALA A 266 3.91 4.84 -11.46
N LEU A 267 3.15 5.34 -10.47
CA LEU A 267 2.65 6.72 -10.46
C LEU A 267 3.78 7.75 -10.48
N GLN A 268 4.90 7.45 -9.81
CA GLN A 268 6.04 8.35 -9.68
C GLN A 268 6.93 8.39 -10.93
N GLU A 269 6.91 7.31 -11.74
CA GLU A 269 7.53 7.31 -13.08
C GLU A 269 6.67 8.11 -14.07
N ILE A 270 5.33 7.96 -13.99
CA ILE A 270 4.38 8.72 -14.82
C ILE A 270 4.47 10.21 -14.49
N SER A 271 4.45 10.59 -13.19
CA SER A 271 4.59 11.99 -12.77
C SER A 271 5.93 12.58 -13.23
N PHE A 272 7.03 11.83 -13.11
CA PHE A 272 8.35 12.25 -13.59
C PHE A 272 8.36 12.60 -15.08
N TRP A 273 7.82 11.73 -15.96
CA TRP A 273 7.82 12.01 -17.40
C TRP A 273 6.89 13.16 -17.80
N VAL A 274 5.72 13.29 -17.17
CA VAL A 274 4.79 14.41 -17.41
C VAL A 274 5.40 15.73 -16.91
N SER A 275 6.02 15.74 -15.73
CA SER A 275 6.76 16.89 -15.21
C SER A 275 7.95 17.23 -16.10
N MET A 276 8.65 16.23 -16.67
CA MET A 276 9.78 16.42 -17.59
C MET A 276 9.32 17.06 -18.91
N ASP A 277 8.19 16.62 -19.48
CA ASP A 277 7.59 17.26 -20.65
C ASP A 277 7.29 18.75 -20.37
N HIS A 278 6.65 19.05 -19.24
CA HIS A 278 6.38 20.43 -18.84
C HIS A 278 7.66 21.24 -18.60
N ALA A 279 8.68 20.69 -17.95
CA ALA A 279 9.95 21.37 -17.70
C ALA A 279 10.74 21.63 -19.00
N LEU A 280 10.81 20.65 -19.91
CA LEU A 280 11.46 20.81 -21.21
C LEU A 280 10.70 21.77 -22.13
N ASN A 281 9.35 21.79 -22.08
CA ASN A 281 8.55 22.77 -22.80
C ASN A 281 8.72 24.18 -22.22
N ARG A 282 8.76 24.36 -20.90
CA ARG A 282 9.12 25.65 -20.26
C ARG A 282 10.52 26.10 -20.68
N LEU A 283 11.49 25.20 -20.68
CA LEU A 283 12.86 25.50 -21.10
C LEU A 283 12.93 25.85 -22.60
N ARG A 284 12.16 25.19 -23.45
CA ARG A 284 12.01 25.54 -24.86
C ARG A 284 11.49 26.96 -25.04
N SER A 285 10.39 27.32 -24.37
CA SER A 285 9.87 28.69 -24.39
C SER A 285 10.88 29.73 -23.87
N LYS A 286 11.67 29.38 -22.84
CA LYS A 286 12.76 30.23 -22.35
C LYS A 286 13.92 30.36 -23.35
N ARG A 287 14.23 29.33 -24.15
CA ARG A 287 15.24 29.41 -25.23
C ARG A 287 14.73 30.19 -26.46
N GLU A 288 13.44 30.08 -26.76
CA GLU A 288 12.76 30.83 -27.82
C GLU A 288 12.46 32.30 -27.42
N SER A 289 12.82 32.70 -26.19
CA SER A 289 12.66 34.08 -25.70
C SER A 289 13.54 35.08 -26.46
N PRO A 290 13.05 36.31 -26.73
CA PRO A 290 13.80 37.31 -27.49
C PRO A 290 15.10 37.73 -26.79
N GLU A 291 15.16 37.66 -25.46
CA GLU A 291 16.37 37.92 -24.66
C GLU A 291 17.48 36.92 -24.99
N VAL A 292 17.18 35.61 -24.99
CA VAL A 292 18.16 34.56 -25.29
C VAL A 292 18.58 34.64 -26.76
N VAL A 293 17.65 34.81 -27.69
CA VAL A 293 17.98 34.95 -29.12
C VAL A 293 18.90 36.15 -29.35
N LEU A 294 18.61 37.31 -28.74
CA LEU A 294 19.48 38.48 -28.81
C LEU A 294 20.88 38.20 -28.24
N THR A 295 21.02 37.47 -27.13
CA THR A 295 22.36 37.11 -26.60
C THR A 295 23.18 36.28 -27.59
N LEU A 296 22.53 35.36 -28.31
CA LEU A 296 23.18 34.49 -29.28
C LEU A 296 23.56 35.26 -30.55
N ASP A 297 22.68 36.17 -31.02
CA ASP A 297 22.95 37.03 -32.18
C ASP A 297 24.06 38.06 -31.89
N VAL A 298 24.12 38.62 -30.67
CA VAL A 298 25.21 39.50 -30.22
C VAL A 298 26.55 38.73 -30.17
N LEU A 299 26.57 37.51 -29.64
CA LEU A 299 27.78 36.67 -29.66
C LEU A 299 28.22 36.26 -31.08
N LYS A 300 27.26 36.07 -31.98
CA LYS A 300 27.50 35.79 -33.41
C LYS A 300 28.06 37.02 -34.14
N ALA A 301 27.53 38.21 -33.89
CA ALA A 301 28.06 39.48 -34.38
C ALA A 301 29.49 39.74 -33.86
N GLY A 302 29.75 39.44 -32.58
CA GLY A 302 31.08 39.48 -31.96
C GLY A 302 32.06 38.39 -32.41
N LYS A 303 31.78 37.66 -33.50
CA LYS A 303 32.59 36.56 -34.08
C LYS A 303 32.84 35.35 -33.15
N ARG A 304 32.06 35.16 -32.07
CA ARG A 304 32.27 34.07 -31.08
C ARG A 304 31.45 32.81 -31.38
N PHE A 305 31.57 32.31 -32.60
CA PHE A 305 30.75 31.19 -33.12
C PHE A 305 30.85 29.88 -32.32
N HIS A 306 31.98 29.58 -31.68
CA HIS A 306 32.12 28.36 -30.88
C HIS A 306 31.12 28.28 -29.71
N THR A 307 30.77 29.41 -29.10
CA THR A 307 29.85 29.44 -27.95
C THR A 307 28.40 29.20 -28.40
N THR A 308 27.99 29.79 -29.51
CA THR A 308 26.63 29.63 -30.06
C THR A 308 26.44 28.24 -30.66
N ILE A 309 27.42 27.73 -31.41
CA ILE A 309 27.41 26.35 -31.94
C ILE A 309 27.39 25.35 -30.79
N SER A 310 28.19 25.53 -29.74
CA SER A 310 28.16 24.68 -28.53
C SER A 310 26.78 24.74 -27.86
N PHE A 311 26.18 25.92 -27.65
CA PHE A 311 24.82 25.99 -27.08
C PHE A 311 23.77 25.21 -27.90
N ASP A 312 23.86 25.24 -29.23
CA ASP A 312 22.95 24.51 -30.11
C ASP A 312 23.22 22.99 -30.19
N SER A 313 24.49 22.54 -30.10
CA SER A 313 24.85 21.11 -30.13
C SER A 313 24.79 20.42 -28.76
N ASP A 314 25.21 21.12 -27.72
CA ASP A 314 25.65 20.54 -26.44
C ASP A 314 24.57 20.54 -25.36
N THR A 315 23.49 21.26 -25.58
CA THR A 315 22.33 21.27 -24.68
C THR A 315 21.60 19.93 -24.68
N GLY A 316 21.66 19.17 -25.78
CA GLY A 316 20.95 17.89 -25.93
C GLY A 316 19.42 18.01 -25.93
N LEU A 317 18.90 19.24 -25.79
CA LEU A 317 17.49 19.55 -25.54
C LEU A 317 16.58 18.96 -26.60
N LYS A 318 16.91 19.09 -27.88
CA LYS A 318 16.10 18.53 -28.98
C LYS A 318 15.97 17.01 -28.87
N LYS A 319 17.08 16.29 -28.67
CA LYS A 319 17.09 14.82 -28.52
C LYS A 319 16.28 14.35 -27.31
N MET A 320 16.29 15.10 -26.21
CA MET A 320 15.49 14.78 -25.03
C MET A 320 14.01 15.15 -25.21
N LEU A 321 13.70 16.26 -25.88
CA LEU A 321 12.34 16.65 -26.20
C LEU A 321 11.68 15.64 -27.14
N ASP A 322 12.38 15.20 -28.19
CA ASP A 322 11.90 14.16 -29.11
C ASP A 322 11.63 12.84 -28.34
N LYS A 323 12.55 12.40 -27.46
CA LYS A 323 12.37 11.23 -26.57
C LYS A 323 11.20 11.37 -25.59
N VAL A 324 11.04 12.55 -25.00
CA VAL A 324 9.97 12.81 -24.04
C VAL A 324 8.63 12.85 -24.76
N MET A 325 8.52 13.45 -25.95
CA MET A 325 7.32 13.36 -26.79
C MET A 325 6.98 11.90 -27.14
N ASP A 326 7.97 11.09 -27.55
CA ASP A 326 7.81 9.65 -27.79
C ASP A 326 7.26 8.91 -26.55
N TYR A 327 7.75 9.23 -25.35
CA TYR A 327 7.32 8.58 -24.11
C TYR A 327 5.99 9.16 -23.59
N ASN A 328 5.67 10.42 -23.88
CA ASN A 328 4.42 11.08 -23.49
C ASN A 328 3.22 10.44 -24.21
N LEU A 329 3.41 9.81 -25.39
CA LEU A 329 2.40 8.94 -26.02
C LEU A 329 1.94 7.76 -25.14
N LEU A 330 2.78 7.34 -24.19
CA LEU A 330 2.51 6.28 -23.22
C LEU A 330 2.20 6.81 -21.82
N MET A 331 2.89 7.86 -21.37
CA MET A 331 2.79 8.37 -19.99
C MET A 331 1.62 9.35 -19.80
N LYS A 332 1.17 10.02 -20.86
CA LYS A 332 -0.02 10.87 -20.81
C LYS A 332 -1.29 10.03 -20.62
N ASP A 333 -2.18 10.51 -19.78
CA ASP A 333 -3.52 9.93 -19.52
C ASP A 333 -3.47 8.45 -19.08
N PHE A 334 -2.41 8.03 -18.39
CA PHE A 334 -2.23 6.65 -17.92
C PHE A 334 -3.21 6.29 -16.79
N PRO A 335 -4.03 5.23 -16.92
CA PRO A 335 -5.14 4.91 -15.99
C PRO A 335 -4.70 4.19 -14.71
N ILE A 336 -3.64 4.67 -14.04
CA ILE A 336 -3.20 4.09 -12.75
C ILE A 336 -4.06 4.56 -11.56
N LYS A 337 -4.69 5.74 -11.68
CA LYS A 337 -5.56 6.29 -10.64
C LYS A 337 -6.77 5.38 -10.39
N ASP A 338 -7.29 4.76 -11.43
CA ASP A 338 -8.41 3.82 -11.37
C ASP A 338 -8.08 2.59 -10.52
N LEU A 339 -6.83 2.12 -10.56
CA LEU A 339 -6.34 1.04 -9.68
C LEU A 339 -6.19 1.52 -8.24
N LEU A 340 -5.67 2.73 -8.02
CA LEU A 340 -5.41 3.28 -6.68
C LEU A 340 -6.69 3.71 -5.94
N ALA A 341 -7.75 4.01 -6.68
CA ALA A 341 -9.08 4.41 -6.17
C ALA A 341 -10.11 3.26 -6.21
N ALA A 342 -9.72 2.03 -6.55
CA ALA A 342 -10.64 0.90 -6.63
C ALA A 342 -11.02 0.37 -5.24
N ASP A 343 -12.23 0.66 -4.79
CA ASP A 343 -12.80 0.14 -3.53
C ASP A 343 -13.38 -1.30 -3.67
N SER A 344 -13.26 -1.95 -4.83
CA SER A 344 -13.77 -3.31 -5.06
C SER A 344 -12.89 -4.15 -5.99
N LEU A 345 -12.91 -5.47 -5.77
CA LEU A 345 -12.14 -6.45 -6.56
C LEU A 345 -12.50 -6.43 -8.06
N SER A 346 -13.77 -6.15 -8.41
CA SER A 346 -14.21 -6.04 -9.80
C SER A 346 -13.71 -4.77 -10.49
N LEU A 347 -13.61 -3.66 -9.76
CA LEU A 347 -12.96 -2.43 -10.25
C LEU A 347 -11.46 -2.64 -10.44
N VAL A 348 -10.78 -3.34 -9.53
CA VAL A 348 -9.35 -3.71 -9.70
C VAL A 348 -9.13 -4.53 -10.98
N SER A 349 -9.93 -5.57 -11.23
CA SER A 349 -9.84 -6.36 -12.47
C SER A 349 -10.04 -5.50 -13.72
N THR A 350 -11.01 -4.58 -13.68
CA THR A 350 -11.30 -3.65 -14.79
C THR A 350 -10.14 -2.67 -15.01
N ALA A 351 -9.58 -2.10 -13.94
CA ALA A 351 -8.44 -1.19 -13.99
C ALA A 351 -7.18 -1.88 -14.54
N ILE A 352 -6.91 -3.13 -14.16
CA ILE A 352 -5.84 -3.94 -14.77
C ILE A 352 -6.06 -4.06 -16.28
N GLY A 353 -7.29 -4.35 -16.71
CA GLY A 353 -7.67 -4.41 -18.12
C GLY A 353 -7.41 -3.09 -18.87
N THR A 354 -7.80 -1.94 -18.31
CA THR A 354 -7.56 -0.62 -18.94
C THR A 354 -6.08 -0.26 -18.97
N ILE A 355 -5.32 -0.58 -17.91
CA ILE A 355 -3.86 -0.40 -17.84
C ILE A 355 -3.16 -1.22 -18.92
N PHE A 356 -3.46 -2.51 -19.07
CA PHE A 356 -2.82 -3.34 -20.11
C PHE A 356 -3.28 -2.96 -21.52
N GLN A 357 -4.52 -2.49 -21.71
CA GLN A 357 -4.93 -1.88 -22.98
C GLN A 357 -4.13 -0.60 -23.28
N HIS A 358 -3.85 0.23 -22.28
CA HIS A 358 -3.01 1.42 -22.43
C HIS A 358 -1.56 1.05 -22.79
N LEU A 359 -1.00 0.02 -22.14
CA LEU A 359 0.34 -0.49 -22.43
C LEU A 359 0.49 -1.00 -23.88
N LYS A 360 -0.58 -1.34 -24.61
CA LYS A 360 -0.50 -1.69 -26.06
C LYS A 360 0.02 -0.52 -26.91
N LYS A 361 -0.08 0.74 -26.42
CA LYS A 361 0.52 1.92 -27.05
C LYS A 361 2.05 1.85 -27.13
N LEU A 362 2.73 1.04 -26.30
CA LEU A 362 4.19 0.81 -26.35
C LEU A 362 4.70 0.47 -27.75
N ARG A 363 3.88 -0.20 -28.58
CA ARG A 363 4.21 -0.55 -29.97
C ARG A 363 4.56 0.66 -30.85
N ASN A 364 4.05 1.84 -30.52
CA ASN A 364 4.26 3.07 -31.28
C ASN A 364 5.35 3.96 -30.67
N THR A 365 6.01 3.52 -29.59
CA THR A 365 7.00 4.31 -28.84
C THR A 365 8.37 3.68 -28.90
N THR A 366 9.43 4.49 -28.75
CA THR A 366 10.81 3.99 -28.68
C THR A 366 11.21 3.42 -27.30
N TYR A 367 10.28 3.40 -26.33
CA TYR A 367 10.52 3.09 -24.91
C TYR A 367 11.37 1.82 -24.67
N PRO A 368 12.31 1.83 -23.71
CA PRO A 368 13.16 0.67 -23.41
C PRO A 368 12.37 -0.50 -22.83
N THR A 369 12.69 -1.72 -23.25
CA THR A 369 12.06 -2.94 -22.75
C THR A 369 12.30 -3.16 -21.26
N ASP A 370 13.49 -2.83 -20.76
CA ASP A 370 13.85 -3.02 -19.36
C ASP A 370 13.09 -2.06 -18.43
N ARG A 371 12.90 -0.81 -18.87
CA ARG A 371 12.03 0.16 -18.18
C ARG A 371 10.55 -0.26 -18.24
N ALA A 372 10.11 -0.96 -19.29
CA ALA A 372 8.74 -1.50 -19.38
C ALA A 372 8.52 -2.69 -18.43
N ILE A 373 9.52 -3.56 -18.28
CA ILE A 373 9.53 -4.65 -17.30
C ILE A 373 9.45 -4.08 -15.88
N ALA A 374 10.30 -3.09 -15.56
CA ALA A 374 10.30 -2.43 -14.25
C ALA A 374 8.99 -1.67 -13.97
N LEU A 375 8.37 -1.04 -14.98
CA LEU A 375 7.06 -0.40 -14.83
C LEU A 375 5.96 -1.42 -14.49
N VAL A 376 5.95 -2.58 -15.14
CA VAL A 376 4.98 -3.66 -14.83
C VAL A 376 5.27 -4.29 -13.46
N GLU A 377 6.54 -4.35 -13.03
CA GLU A 377 6.88 -4.73 -11.65
C GLU A 377 6.36 -3.72 -10.63
N ALA A 378 6.48 -2.41 -10.90
CA ALA A 378 5.93 -1.37 -10.04
C ALA A 378 4.39 -1.43 -9.98
N ILE A 379 3.69 -1.59 -11.12
CA ILE A 379 2.24 -1.82 -11.15
C ILE A 379 1.86 -3.09 -10.34
N SER A 380 2.69 -4.13 -10.34
CA SER A 380 2.49 -5.33 -9.52
C SER A 380 2.65 -5.07 -8.01
N ARG A 381 3.46 -4.09 -7.60
CA ARG A 381 3.56 -3.62 -6.20
C ARG A 381 2.35 -2.75 -5.83
N ASP A 382 1.93 -1.87 -6.73
CA ASP A 382 0.73 -1.05 -6.54
C ASP A 382 -0.55 -1.93 -6.46
N LEU A 383 -0.63 -2.99 -7.27
CA LEU A 383 -1.68 -4.02 -7.17
C LEU A 383 -1.61 -4.76 -5.84
N LEU A 384 -0.41 -5.16 -5.38
CA LEU A 384 -0.24 -5.82 -4.08
C LEU A 384 -0.77 -4.95 -2.95
N SER A 385 -0.43 -3.65 -2.92
CA SER A 385 -0.85 -2.74 -1.84
C SER A 385 -2.37 -2.53 -1.82
N GLN A 386 -3.00 -2.40 -2.98
CA GLN A 386 -4.46 -2.29 -3.08
C GLN A 386 -5.17 -3.60 -2.74
N MET A 387 -4.64 -4.76 -3.15
CA MET A 387 -5.16 -6.05 -2.73
C MET A 387 -5.08 -6.23 -1.20
N LEU A 388 -3.93 -5.93 -0.57
CA LEU A 388 -3.80 -6.00 0.87
C LEU A 388 -4.75 -5.03 1.60
N LYS A 389 -4.91 -3.79 1.10
CA LYS A 389 -5.90 -2.82 1.63
C LYS A 389 -7.32 -3.36 1.57
N LEU A 390 -7.74 -3.93 0.44
CA LEU A 390 -9.09 -4.50 0.26
C LEU A 390 -9.29 -5.80 1.06
N LEU A 391 -8.26 -6.64 1.21
CA LEU A 391 -8.37 -7.88 1.97
C LEU A 391 -8.34 -7.63 3.50
N ASN A 392 -7.65 -6.60 3.97
CA ASN A 392 -7.59 -6.25 5.39
C ASN A 392 -8.96 -5.83 5.97
N THR A 393 -9.87 -5.27 5.15
CA THR A 393 -11.24 -4.96 5.61
C THR A 393 -12.06 -6.24 5.79
N HIS A 394 -11.91 -7.21 4.88
CA HIS A 394 -12.56 -8.50 4.92
C HIS A 394 -11.74 -9.49 5.75
N LYS A 395 -11.84 -9.47 7.09
CA LYS A 395 -11.11 -10.37 8.02
C LYS A 395 -11.30 -11.87 7.67
N LEU A 396 -10.47 -12.38 6.75
CA LEU A 396 -10.71 -13.61 5.98
C LEU A 396 -10.77 -14.89 6.83
N MET A 397 -10.30 -14.85 8.08
CA MET A 397 -10.30 -15.97 9.02
C MET A 397 -11.43 -15.89 10.08
N VAL A 398 -12.14 -14.77 10.16
CA VAL A 398 -13.29 -14.60 11.07
C VAL A 398 -14.62 -14.80 10.33
N VAL A 399 -14.68 -14.41 9.06
CA VAL A 399 -15.87 -14.50 8.19
C VAL A 399 -16.31 -15.97 7.96
N ALA A 400 -17.60 -16.21 7.71
CA ALA A 400 -18.12 -17.56 7.42
C ALA A 400 -17.70 -18.04 6.03
N TYR A 401 -17.62 -19.36 5.80
CA TYR A 401 -17.20 -19.92 4.50
C TYR A 401 -18.04 -19.39 3.32
N ARG A 402 -19.34 -19.15 3.55
CA ARG A 402 -20.31 -18.67 2.54
C ARG A 402 -19.93 -17.34 1.90
N ASP A 403 -19.37 -16.42 2.68
CA ASP A 403 -18.97 -15.09 2.21
C ASP A 403 -17.48 -15.06 1.84
N PHE A 404 -16.68 -15.97 2.40
CA PHE A 404 -15.27 -16.17 2.05
C PHE A 404 -15.07 -16.71 0.62
N ASP A 405 -15.84 -17.72 0.21
CA ASP A 405 -15.72 -18.36 -1.11
C ASP A 405 -15.89 -17.36 -2.30
N PRO A 406 -16.92 -16.49 -2.36
CA PRO A 406 -17.04 -15.51 -3.43
C PRO A 406 -15.95 -14.42 -3.39
N ILE A 407 -15.45 -14.03 -2.21
CA ILE A 407 -14.35 -13.06 -2.09
C ILE A 407 -13.06 -13.66 -2.67
N ILE A 408 -12.69 -14.88 -2.25
CA ILE A 408 -11.51 -15.58 -2.78
C ILE A 408 -11.64 -15.86 -4.28
N LYS A 409 -12.85 -16.19 -4.76
CA LYS A 409 -13.10 -16.35 -6.19
C LYS A 409 -12.86 -15.03 -6.93
N ALA A 410 -13.40 -13.91 -6.45
CA ALA A 410 -13.15 -12.60 -7.04
C ALA A 410 -11.66 -12.20 -7.00
N CYS A 411 -10.93 -12.54 -5.94
CA CYS A 411 -9.47 -12.37 -5.90
C CYS A 411 -8.76 -13.21 -6.97
N ARG A 412 -9.17 -14.48 -7.18
CA ARG A 412 -8.64 -15.30 -8.27
C ARG A 412 -8.98 -14.69 -9.64
N ASP A 413 -10.21 -14.23 -9.84
CA ASP A 413 -10.65 -13.66 -11.11
C ASP A 413 -9.82 -12.39 -11.46
N VAL A 414 -9.36 -11.63 -10.45
CA VAL A 414 -8.35 -10.55 -10.60
C VAL A 414 -6.99 -11.10 -11.02
N PHE A 415 -6.47 -12.14 -10.36
CA PHE A 415 -5.17 -12.73 -10.72
C PHE A 415 -5.18 -13.38 -12.12
N THR A 416 -6.25 -14.08 -12.50
CA THR A 416 -6.36 -14.66 -13.85
C THR A 416 -6.48 -13.59 -14.93
N ALA A 417 -7.23 -12.51 -14.67
CA ALA A 417 -7.28 -11.36 -15.58
C ALA A 417 -5.91 -10.69 -15.72
N TRP A 418 -5.15 -10.58 -14.63
CA TRP A 418 -3.76 -10.14 -14.67
C TRP A 418 -2.89 -11.09 -15.51
N GLU A 419 -2.90 -12.40 -15.25
CA GLU A 419 -2.06 -13.37 -15.97
C GLU A 419 -2.36 -13.40 -17.48
N GLU A 420 -3.64 -13.33 -17.88
CA GLU A 420 -4.03 -13.27 -19.29
C GLU A 420 -3.53 -12.00 -19.99
N GLU A 421 -3.75 -10.81 -19.42
CA GLU A 421 -3.27 -9.57 -20.02
C GLU A 421 -1.74 -9.43 -19.94
N TYR A 422 -1.12 -10.00 -18.91
CA TYR A 422 0.33 -10.12 -18.81
C TYR A 422 0.91 -11.07 -19.86
N GLU A 423 0.28 -12.20 -20.19
CA GLU A 423 0.74 -13.06 -21.28
C GLU A 423 0.64 -12.34 -22.64
N LYS A 424 -0.49 -11.66 -22.90
CA LYS A 424 -0.68 -10.76 -24.05
C LYS A 424 0.39 -9.65 -24.07
N PHE A 425 0.82 -9.14 -22.92
CA PHE A 425 1.90 -8.15 -22.82
C PHE A 425 3.29 -8.75 -23.08
N THR A 426 3.62 -9.93 -22.54
CA THR A 426 4.92 -10.57 -22.80
C THR A 426 5.08 -10.99 -24.26
N THR A 427 4.01 -11.39 -24.94
CA THR A 427 4.03 -11.66 -26.38
C THR A 427 4.27 -10.37 -27.19
N LEU A 428 3.62 -9.27 -26.84
CA LEU A 428 3.91 -7.95 -27.41
C LEU A 428 5.36 -7.51 -27.19
N LEU A 429 5.93 -7.67 -25.99
CA LEU A 429 7.34 -7.38 -25.72
C LEU A 429 8.29 -8.23 -26.59
N ARG A 430 8.02 -9.52 -26.75
CA ARG A 430 8.80 -10.39 -27.65
C ARG A 430 8.75 -9.90 -29.09
N ASP A 431 7.59 -9.46 -29.57
CA ASP A 431 7.43 -8.95 -30.94
C ASP A 431 8.08 -7.58 -31.15
N LEU A 432 8.14 -6.73 -30.12
CA LEU A 432 8.92 -5.49 -30.15
C LEU A 432 10.43 -5.76 -30.17
N MET A 433 10.93 -6.74 -29.41
CA MET A 433 12.33 -7.16 -29.50
C MET A 433 12.67 -7.82 -30.85
N LYS A 434 11.77 -8.61 -31.44
CA LYS A 434 11.94 -9.14 -32.81
C LYS A 434 12.05 -8.03 -33.86
N LYS A 435 11.33 -6.92 -33.68
CA LYS A 435 11.37 -5.76 -34.59
C LYS A 435 12.58 -4.86 -34.36
N LYS A 436 13.04 -4.69 -33.11
CA LYS A 436 14.25 -3.94 -32.74
C LYS A 436 15.55 -4.75 -32.92
N ARG A 437 15.60 -5.74 -33.80
CA ARG A 437 16.73 -6.68 -33.93
C ARG A 437 17.94 -6.04 -34.61
N ASP A 438 18.68 -5.25 -33.84
CA ASP A 438 20.15 -5.28 -33.85
C ASP A 438 20.65 -6.27 -32.78
N GLU A 439 21.92 -6.63 -32.85
CA GLU A 439 22.46 -7.82 -32.15
C GLU A 439 22.67 -7.63 -30.63
N SER A 440 21.91 -8.35 -29.80
CA SER A 440 22.43 -9.22 -28.72
C SER A 440 21.36 -9.72 -27.73
N MET A 441 21.70 -10.83 -27.04
CA MET A 441 21.06 -11.38 -25.84
C MET A 441 19.58 -11.84 -25.91
N LYS A 442 19.39 -13.15 -25.76
CA LYS A 442 18.14 -13.75 -25.24
C LYS A 442 17.98 -13.35 -23.78
N PHE A 443 17.32 -12.22 -23.50
CA PHE A 443 16.93 -11.88 -22.14
C PHE A 443 15.91 -12.91 -21.62
N HIS A 444 16.32 -13.67 -20.60
CA HIS A 444 15.39 -14.38 -19.75
C HIS A 444 14.69 -13.33 -18.90
N PHE A 445 13.40 -13.08 -19.17
CA PHE A 445 12.64 -12.10 -18.41
C PHE A 445 12.53 -12.52 -16.94
N ARG A 446 13.31 -11.88 -16.06
CA ARG A 446 13.23 -12.06 -14.60
C ARG A 446 12.17 -11.12 -14.02
N PHE A 447 10.90 -11.43 -14.26
CA PHE A 447 9.79 -10.69 -13.67
C PHE A 447 9.58 -11.10 -12.21
N ASN A 448 9.99 -10.25 -11.27
CA ASN A 448 9.75 -10.45 -9.83
C ASN A 448 8.38 -9.89 -9.42
N LEU A 449 7.31 -10.54 -9.88
CA LEU A 449 5.94 -10.10 -9.62
C LEU A 449 5.57 -10.29 -8.13
N ALA A 450 5.49 -9.18 -7.39
CA ALA A 450 5.19 -9.17 -5.96
C ALA A 450 3.86 -9.85 -5.60
N HIS A 451 2.81 -9.66 -6.42
CA HIS A 451 1.50 -10.27 -6.18
C HIS A 451 1.49 -11.80 -6.23
N LYS A 452 2.46 -12.48 -6.86
CA LYS A 452 2.53 -13.96 -6.89
C LYS A 452 2.77 -14.58 -5.51
N LYS A 453 3.39 -13.83 -4.59
CA LYS A 453 3.50 -14.24 -3.18
C LYS A 453 2.14 -14.25 -2.51
N LEU A 454 1.35 -13.18 -2.71
CA LEU A 454 -0.02 -13.06 -2.20
C LEU A 454 -0.96 -14.10 -2.82
N GLU A 455 -0.87 -14.33 -4.13
CA GLU A 455 -1.65 -15.35 -4.83
C GLU A 455 -1.38 -16.76 -4.25
N THR A 456 -0.10 -17.12 -4.07
CA THR A 456 0.30 -18.38 -3.44
C THR A 456 -0.30 -18.52 -2.04
N ARG A 457 -0.22 -17.45 -1.24
CA ARG A 457 -0.79 -17.38 0.12
C ARG A 457 -2.32 -17.53 0.11
N LEU A 458 -3.03 -16.87 -0.80
CA LEU A 458 -4.49 -16.96 -0.90
C LEU A 458 -4.95 -18.34 -1.38
N ASN A 459 -4.20 -18.98 -2.26
CA ASN A 459 -4.44 -20.38 -2.65
C ASN A 459 -4.26 -21.33 -1.44
N GLN A 460 -3.20 -21.15 -0.63
CA GLN A 460 -3.03 -21.90 0.63
C GLN A 460 -4.20 -21.68 1.60
N MET A 461 -4.62 -20.42 1.80
CA MET A 461 -5.76 -20.08 2.67
C MET A 461 -7.08 -20.72 2.18
N ARG A 462 -7.33 -20.72 0.86
CA ARG A 462 -8.48 -21.40 0.25
C ARG A 462 -8.45 -22.88 0.59
N ASP A 463 -7.33 -23.55 0.34
CA ASP A 463 -7.22 -25.00 0.51
C ASP A 463 -7.36 -25.39 1.97
N PHE A 464 -6.77 -24.62 2.88
CA PHE A 464 -6.96 -24.75 4.32
C PHE A 464 -8.43 -24.59 4.73
N ARG A 465 -9.10 -23.50 4.30
CA ARG A 465 -10.52 -23.24 4.61
C ARG A 465 -11.47 -24.29 4.05
N PHE A 466 -11.23 -24.73 2.81
CA PHE A 466 -12.00 -25.79 2.16
C PHE A 466 -11.85 -27.12 2.90
N GLN A 467 -10.61 -27.50 3.25
CA GLN A 467 -10.35 -28.71 4.03
C GLN A 467 -10.96 -28.65 5.44
N HIS A 468 -10.96 -27.47 6.09
CA HIS A 468 -11.58 -27.26 7.40
C HIS A 468 -13.11 -27.38 7.33
N GLU A 469 -13.76 -26.67 6.41
CA GLU A 469 -15.22 -26.74 6.21
C GLU A 469 -15.66 -28.14 5.78
N GLN A 470 -14.90 -28.81 4.92
CA GLN A 470 -15.13 -30.21 4.58
C GLN A 470 -15.08 -31.08 5.83
N LEU A 471 -14.04 -30.96 6.66
CA LEU A 471 -13.89 -31.75 7.89
C LEU A 471 -15.01 -31.45 8.90
N GLN A 472 -15.40 -30.20 9.10
CA GLN A 472 -16.53 -29.82 9.95
C GLN A 472 -17.87 -30.36 9.43
N SER A 473 -18.10 -30.28 8.12
CA SER A 473 -19.27 -30.84 7.44
C SER A 473 -19.33 -32.37 7.59
N VAL A 474 -18.20 -33.05 7.43
CA VAL A 474 -18.15 -34.51 7.56
C VAL A 474 -18.38 -34.95 9.01
N ILE A 475 -17.68 -34.36 9.99
CA ILE A 475 -17.86 -34.70 11.40
C ILE A 475 -19.30 -34.42 11.83
N SER A 476 -19.85 -33.24 11.52
CA SER A 476 -21.25 -32.94 11.87
C SER A 476 -22.28 -33.83 11.17
N ARG A 477 -22.00 -34.32 9.94
CA ARG A 477 -22.84 -35.31 9.26
C ARG A 477 -22.76 -36.69 9.93
N VAL A 478 -21.57 -37.16 10.30
CA VAL A 478 -21.36 -38.42 11.04
C VAL A 478 -22.12 -38.38 12.36
N LEU A 479 -22.01 -37.29 13.13
CA LEU A 479 -22.67 -37.13 14.42
C LEU A 479 -24.19 -37.07 14.31
N LYS A 480 -24.73 -36.30 13.35
CA LYS A 480 -26.19 -36.27 13.11
C LYS A 480 -26.74 -37.63 12.69
N LEU A 481 -26.00 -38.40 11.89
CA LEU A 481 -26.37 -39.76 11.51
C LEU A 481 -26.29 -40.75 12.69
N ALA A 482 -25.35 -40.57 13.62
CA ALA A 482 -25.26 -41.36 14.85
C ALA A 482 -26.46 -41.08 15.79
N GLN A 483 -26.77 -39.80 16.01
CA GLN A 483 -27.92 -39.36 16.81
C GLN A 483 -29.26 -39.84 16.23
N GLN A 484 -29.45 -39.71 14.90
CA GLN A 484 -30.66 -40.20 14.23
C GLN A 484 -30.79 -41.72 14.26
N ALA A 485 -29.68 -42.46 14.13
CA ALA A 485 -29.70 -43.93 14.22
C ALA A 485 -30.12 -44.42 15.62
N ARG A 486 -29.70 -43.74 16.70
CA ARG A 486 -30.11 -44.03 18.08
C ARG A 486 -31.56 -43.64 18.37
N ALA A 487 -32.01 -42.47 17.92
CA ALA A 487 -33.41 -42.02 18.09
C ALA A 487 -34.42 -43.00 17.46
N LEU A 488 -34.07 -43.61 16.32
CA LEU A 488 -34.87 -44.66 15.67
C LEU A 488 -34.85 -46.00 16.42
N GLN A 489 -33.85 -46.27 17.27
CA GLN A 489 -33.83 -47.46 18.14
C GLN A 489 -34.69 -47.26 19.41
N GLN A 490 -34.81 -46.04 19.91
CA GLN A 490 -35.58 -45.72 21.12
C GLN A 490 -37.11 -45.60 20.89
N GLN A 491 -37.58 -45.57 19.63
CA GLN A 491 -39.01 -45.49 19.29
C GLN A 491 -39.63 -46.78 18.72
N GLY A 492 -38.94 -47.94 18.84
CA GLY A 492 -39.45 -49.26 18.41
C GLY A 492 -39.92 -50.12 19.59
N THR A 493 -41.21 -50.48 19.62
CA THR A 493 -41.91 -51.09 20.77
C THR A 493 -41.73 -52.60 20.94
N GLY A 494 -41.80 -53.08 22.19
CA GLY A 494 -41.43 -54.45 22.56
C GLY A 494 -42.46 -55.56 22.33
N LEU A 495 -41.94 -56.79 22.36
CA LEU A 495 -42.59 -58.04 22.77
C LEU A 495 -41.48 -58.98 23.32
N ALA A 496 -41.81 -59.79 24.33
CA ALA A 496 -40.89 -60.55 25.18
C ALA A 496 -40.16 -61.70 24.42
N THR A 497 -39.08 -62.35 24.91
CA THR A 497 -38.73 -62.75 26.30
C THR A 497 -37.21 -62.93 26.53
N THR A 498 -36.87 -63.18 27.81
CA THR A 498 -35.60 -63.68 28.39
C THR A 498 -34.50 -62.65 28.67
N THR A 499 -34.26 -62.51 29.98
CA THR A 499 -33.16 -61.84 30.66
C THR A 499 -31.80 -62.45 30.30
N ASP A 500 -30.77 -61.62 30.20
CA ASP A 500 -29.79 -61.58 31.29
C ASP A 500 -29.06 -60.23 31.37
N VAL A 501 -28.59 -59.92 32.58
CA VAL A 501 -28.17 -58.60 33.03
C VAL A 501 -26.72 -58.31 32.64
N ILE A 502 -26.49 -57.22 31.90
CA ILE A 502 -25.36 -56.31 32.14
C ILE A 502 -25.89 -54.88 32.03
N GLU A 503 -26.31 -54.30 33.16
CA GLU A 503 -26.50 -52.86 33.29
C GLU A 503 -25.15 -52.16 33.53
N GLY A 504 -25.02 -50.90 33.09
CA GLY A 504 -24.22 -49.93 33.82
C GLY A 504 -22.74 -49.79 33.48
N MET A 505 -22.39 -49.51 32.21
CA MET A 505 -21.30 -48.56 31.89
C MET A 505 -21.45 -48.01 30.47
N ASP A 506 -20.99 -46.77 30.25
CA ASP A 506 -20.61 -46.22 28.93
C ASP A 506 -21.71 -45.79 27.92
N GLU A 507 -22.92 -45.37 28.37
CA GLU A 507 -23.90 -44.76 27.44
C GLU A 507 -23.86 -43.22 27.40
N HIS A 508 -23.43 -42.55 28.47
CA HIS A 508 -23.31 -41.08 28.55
C HIS A 508 -21.91 -40.52 28.23
N LEU A 509 -20.84 -41.32 28.42
CA LEU A 509 -19.45 -40.87 28.20
C LEU A 509 -19.10 -40.75 26.70
N LEU A 510 -19.70 -41.62 25.88
CA LEU A 510 -19.47 -41.66 24.42
C LEU A 510 -19.85 -40.35 23.70
N ASP A 511 -20.88 -39.65 24.20
CA ASP A 511 -21.35 -38.36 23.67
C ASP A 511 -20.40 -37.21 24.03
N GLU A 512 -19.71 -37.27 25.18
CA GLU A 512 -18.71 -36.27 25.55
C GLU A 512 -17.49 -36.32 24.63
N GLU A 513 -16.96 -37.51 24.34
CA GLU A 513 -15.79 -37.67 23.46
C GLU A 513 -16.04 -37.21 22.02
N GLU A 514 -17.23 -37.47 21.48
CA GLU A 514 -17.64 -37.02 20.15
C GLU A 514 -17.80 -35.49 20.09
N LEU A 515 -18.37 -34.91 21.14
CA LEU A 515 -18.46 -33.46 21.30
C LEU A 515 -17.08 -32.82 21.52
N LEU A 516 -16.15 -33.52 22.20
CA LEU A 516 -14.77 -33.13 22.38
C LEU A 516 -14.01 -33.09 21.05
N ALA A 517 -14.22 -34.05 20.14
CA ALA A 517 -13.61 -33.99 18.80
C ALA A 517 -14.06 -32.74 18.00
N VAL A 518 -15.34 -32.36 18.07
CA VAL A 518 -15.84 -31.12 17.45
C VAL A 518 -15.27 -29.87 18.12
N LYS A 519 -15.22 -29.84 19.46
CA LYS A 519 -14.62 -28.74 20.23
C LYS A 519 -13.13 -28.60 19.90
N GLU A 520 -12.40 -29.70 19.80
CA GLU A 520 -10.96 -29.75 19.49
C GLU A 520 -10.65 -29.23 18.09
N VAL A 521 -11.47 -29.57 17.09
CA VAL A 521 -11.38 -29.02 15.72
C VAL A 521 -11.64 -27.51 15.70
N ARG A 522 -12.62 -27.03 16.47
CA ARG A 522 -12.90 -25.59 16.59
C ARG A 522 -11.76 -24.84 17.28
N LEU A 523 -11.27 -25.36 18.41
CA LEU A 523 -10.13 -24.79 19.14
C LEU A 523 -8.84 -24.79 18.29
N ALA A 524 -8.59 -25.86 17.53
CA ALA A 524 -7.49 -25.91 16.57
C ALA A 524 -7.61 -24.77 15.55
N TYR A 525 -8.80 -24.54 15.03
CA TYR A 525 -9.06 -23.47 14.06
C TYR A 525 -8.99 -22.07 14.68
N ASP A 526 -9.50 -21.87 15.90
CA ASP A 526 -9.41 -20.61 16.63
C ASP A 526 -7.95 -20.17 16.86
N ASN A 527 -7.04 -21.11 17.11
CA ASN A 527 -5.60 -20.82 17.19
C ASN A 527 -5.02 -20.28 15.87
N VAL A 528 -5.55 -20.68 14.71
CA VAL A 528 -5.13 -20.18 13.39
C VAL A 528 -5.80 -18.83 13.06
N LYS A 529 -6.97 -18.52 13.64
CA LYS A 529 -7.61 -17.20 13.48
C LYS A 529 -6.84 -16.04 14.13
N VAL A 530 -6.05 -16.32 15.17
CA VAL A 530 -5.28 -15.31 15.92
C VAL A 530 -4.07 -14.82 15.11
N VAL A 531 -3.54 -15.65 14.19
CA VAL A 531 -2.45 -15.26 13.30
C VAL A 531 -3.00 -14.47 12.12
N ASP A 532 -2.40 -13.31 11.81
CA ASP A 532 -2.77 -12.55 10.62
C ASP A 532 -2.38 -13.34 9.36
N PRO A 533 -3.36 -13.77 8.54
CA PRO A 533 -3.05 -14.52 7.33
C PRO A 533 -2.47 -13.64 6.21
N LEU A 534 -2.59 -12.31 6.29
CA LEU A 534 -2.21 -11.37 5.22
C LEU A 534 -0.80 -10.80 5.37
N ASP A 535 -0.10 -11.08 6.46
CA ASP A 535 1.32 -10.73 6.58
C ASP A 535 2.18 -11.60 5.64
N LEU A 536 2.81 -10.95 4.67
CA LEU A 536 3.71 -11.51 3.67
C LEU A 536 5.19 -11.33 4.04
N SER A 537 5.49 -10.81 5.24
CA SER A 537 6.84 -10.77 5.79
C SER A 537 7.39 -12.19 6.00
N ASN A 538 8.71 -12.33 6.11
CA ASN A 538 9.32 -13.63 6.39
C ASN A 538 8.84 -14.19 7.75
N ASP A 539 8.57 -13.31 8.72
CA ASP A 539 8.07 -13.66 10.05
C ASP A 539 6.59 -14.08 10.00
N GLY A 540 5.77 -13.41 9.19
CA GLY A 540 4.37 -13.77 8.93
C GLY A 540 4.21 -15.09 8.17
N ILE A 541 5.14 -15.41 7.28
CA ILE A 541 5.23 -16.74 6.64
C ILE A 541 5.58 -17.80 7.68
N ALA A 542 6.64 -17.59 8.48
CA ALA A 542 7.07 -18.55 9.50
C ALA A 542 6.01 -18.77 10.60
N SER A 543 5.33 -17.70 11.03
CA SER A 543 4.22 -17.74 11.99
C SER A 543 3.04 -18.56 11.47
N TRP A 544 2.65 -18.34 10.20
CA TRP A 544 1.57 -19.09 9.55
C TRP A 544 1.92 -20.56 9.32
N ASP A 545 3.12 -20.88 8.83
CA ASP A 545 3.57 -22.26 8.66
C ASP A 545 3.61 -23.00 10.01
N THR A 546 3.92 -22.28 11.10
CA THR A 546 3.85 -22.80 12.47
C THR A 546 2.40 -23.02 12.92
N ALA A 547 1.49 -22.12 12.57
CA ALA A 547 0.05 -22.25 12.87
C ALA A 547 -0.60 -23.40 12.11
N ILE A 548 -0.29 -23.58 10.82
CA ILE A 548 -0.73 -24.73 10.02
C ILE A 548 -0.19 -26.03 10.61
N LYS A 549 1.12 -26.13 10.90
CA LYS A 549 1.69 -27.35 11.53
C LYS A 549 1.00 -27.71 12.85
N ARG A 550 0.73 -26.73 13.71
CA ARG A 550 -0.01 -26.94 14.97
C ARG A 550 -1.46 -27.36 14.75
N TYR A 551 -2.11 -26.86 13.70
CA TYR A 551 -3.45 -27.28 13.30
C TYR A 551 -3.43 -28.72 12.77
N ASP A 552 -2.53 -29.04 11.84
CA ASP A 552 -2.37 -30.36 11.26
C ASP A 552 -2.06 -31.41 12.35
N GLU A 553 -1.11 -31.14 13.25
CA GLU A 553 -0.84 -31.99 14.41
C GLU A 553 -2.06 -32.22 15.31
N ARG A 554 -3.00 -31.26 15.38
CA ARG A 554 -4.23 -31.40 16.17
C ARG A 554 -5.29 -32.18 15.40
N ILE A 555 -5.41 -31.96 14.09
CA ILE A 555 -6.28 -32.73 13.21
C ILE A 555 -5.81 -34.18 13.12
N ASP A 556 -4.52 -34.47 13.02
CA ASP A 556 -3.96 -35.83 12.99
C ASP A 556 -4.27 -36.61 14.26
N ARG A 557 -4.31 -35.94 15.43
CA ARG A 557 -4.78 -36.55 16.68
C ARG A 557 -6.28 -36.87 16.63
N VAL A 558 -7.10 -35.98 16.09
CA VAL A 558 -8.54 -36.20 15.90
C VAL A 558 -8.79 -37.32 14.87
N GLU A 559 -8.10 -37.31 13.73
CA GLU A 559 -8.14 -38.36 12.71
C GLU A 559 -7.68 -39.72 13.28
N SER A 560 -6.63 -39.74 14.12
CA SER A 560 -6.16 -40.96 14.77
C SER A 560 -7.19 -41.54 15.75
N ARG A 561 -7.89 -40.69 16.53
CA ARG A 561 -8.99 -41.13 17.41
C ARG A 561 -10.19 -41.64 16.62
N ILE A 562 -10.59 -40.94 15.55
CA ILE A 562 -11.67 -41.38 14.66
C ILE A 562 -11.29 -42.70 13.97
N ALA A 563 -10.03 -42.84 13.52
CA ALA A 563 -9.54 -44.07 12.92
C ALA A 563 -9.51 -45.24 13.92
N ALA A 564 -9.15 -45.02 15.18
CA ALA A 564 -9.24 -46.02 16.23
C ALA A 564 -10.70 -46.48 16.44
N ARG A 565 -11.64 -45.56 16.70
CA ARG A 565 -13.07 -45.88 16.80
C ARG A 565 -13.63 -46.57 15.55
N LEU A 566 -13.15 -46.21 14.35
CA LEU A 566 -13.53 -46.89 13.12
C LEU A 566 -13.03 -48.34 13.10
N ARG A 567 -11.80 -48.62 13.54
CA ARG A 567 -11.33 -50.01 13.73
C ARG A 567 -12.18 -50.75 14.75
N ASP A 568 -12.50 -50.15 15.89
CA ASP A 568 -13.26 -50.80 16.95
C ASP A 568 -14.70 -51.14 16.50
N GLN A 569 -15.37 -50.19 15.84
CA GLN A 569 -16.70 -50.42 15.25
C GLN A 569 -16.67 -51.47 14.14
N LEU A 570 -15.64 -51.51 13.28
CA LEU A 570 -15.49 -52.56 12.27
C LEU A 570 -15.12 -53.92 12.89
N GLY A 571 -14.33 -53.95 13.96
CA GLY A 571 -14.01 -55.16 14.71
C GLY A 571 -15.23 -55.77 15.42
N SER A 572 -16.18 -54.93 15.86
CA SER A 572 -17.44 -55.37 16.46
C SER A 572 -18.46 -55.91 15.43
N ALA A 573 -18.38 -55.47 14.17
CA ALA A 573 -19.34 -55.81 13.13
C ALA A 573 -19.14 -57.25 12.62
N ARG A 574 -20.19 -58.07 12.66
CA ARG A 574 -20.13 -59.48 12.23
C ARG A 574 -20.59 -59.66 10.79
N ASN A 575 -21.57 -58.86 10.35
CA ASN A 575 -22.17 -58.97 9.02
C ASN A 575 -21.59 -57.95 8.03
N ALA A 576 -21.47 -58.31 6.75
CA ALA A 576 -21.06 -57.37 5.70
C ALA A 576 -21.99 -56.15 5.61
N ASN A 577 -23.30 -56.34 5.81
CA ASN A 577 -24.29 -55.26 5.85
C ASN A 577 -24.07 -54.26 7.00
N GLU A 578 -23.63 -54.72 8.17
CA GLU A 578 -23.27 -53.85 9.30
C GLU A 578 -22.03 -53.03 8.98
N MET A 579 -21.00 -53.69 8.42
CA MET A 579 -19.79 -53.01 7.94
C MET A 579 -20.13 -51.95 6.90
N PHE A 580 -20.95 -52.24 5.88
CA PHE A 580 -21.39 -51.25 4.90
C PHE A 580 -22.19 -50.09 5.52
N ARG A 581 -23.02 -50.35 6.55
CA ARG A 581 -23.72 -49.30 7.31
C ARG A 581 -22.78 -48.43 8.14
N ILE A 582 -21.59 -48.92 8.51
CA ILE A 582 -20.55 -48.13 9.16
C ILE A 582 -19.75 -47.34 8.10
N PHE A 583 -19.30 -47.99 7.01
CA PHE A 583 -18.60 -47.33 5.91
C PHE A 583 -19.43 -46.19 5.28
N SER A 584 -20.74 -46.37 5.06
CA SER A 584 -21.60 -45.33 4.48
C SER A 584 -21.75 -44.10 5.38
N ARG A 585 -21.65 -44.24 6.70
CA ARG A 585 -21.60 -43.13 7.66
C ARG A 585 -20.30 -42.34 7.53
N TYR A 586 -19.15 -43.02 7.49
CA TYR A 586 -17.82 -42.38 7.41
C TYR A 586 -17.33 -42.06 5.99
N ASN A 587 -18.12 -42.32 4.94
CA ASN A 587 -17.70 -42.22 3.53
C ASN A 587 -16.98 -40.91 3.17
N ALA A 588 -17.43 -39.78 3.70
CA ALA A 588 -16.84 -38.49 3.38
C ALA A 588 -15.47 -38.22 4.08
N LEU A 589 -15.02 -39.09 4.99
CA LEU A 589 -13.66 -39.07 5.58
C LEU A 589 -12.62 -39.85 4.78
N PHE A 590 -13.01 -40.63 3.76
CA PHE A 590 -12.12 -41.60 3.08
C PHE A 590 -10.97 -40.96 2.28
N VAL A 591 -11.00 -39.64 2.10
CA VAL A 591 -9.92 -38.85 1.49
C VAL A 591 -8.68 -38.77 2.41
N ARG A 592 -8.87 -38.91 3.73
CA ARG A 592 -7.85 -38.64 4.75
C ARG A 592 -6.84 -39.79 4.95
N PRO A 593 -5.53 -39.52 5.14
CA PRO A 593 -4.50 -40.56 5.15
C PRO A 593 -4.66 -41.62 6.24
N HIS A 594 -4.86 -41.20 7.50
CA HIS A 594 -4.94 -42.11 8.64
C HIS A 594 -6.19 -42.98 8.60
N ILE A 595 -7.32 -42.38 8.22
CA ILE A 595 -8.62 -43.06 8.08
C ILE A 595 -8.58 -44.04 6.90
N ARG A 596 -8.02 -43.63 5.76
CA ARG A 596 -7.77 -44.52 4.61
C ARG A 596 -6.83 -45.67 4.94
N GLY A 597 -5.86 -45.45 5.83
CA GLY A 597 -4.99 -46.50 6.39
C GLY A 597 -5.78 -47.57 7.14
N ALA A 598 -6.58 -47.18 8.13
CA ALA A 598 -7.44 -48.09 8.88
C ALA A 598 -8.46 -48.83 7.99
N ILE A 599 -8.99 -48.18 6.96
CA ILE A 599 -9.94 -48.78 6.02
C ILE A 599 -9.29 -49.88 5.17
N ARG A 600 -8.05 -49.70 4.70
CA ARG A 600 -7.34 -50.70 3.86
C ARG A 600 -7.19 -52.06 4.56
N GLU A 601 -6.98 -52.05 5.87
CA GLU A 601 -6.85 -53.24 6.72
C GLU A 601 -8.12 -54.09 6.70
N TYR A 602 -9.29 -53.45 6.83
CA TYR A 602 -10.58 -54.12 6.81
C TYR A 602 -11.19 -54.28 5.41
N GLN A 603 -10.72 -53.56 4.39
CA GLN A 603 -11.18 -53.72 2.99
C GLN A 603 -10.98 -55.16 2.52
N THR A 604 -9.85 -55.78 2.81
CA THR A 604 -9.58 -57.19 2.46
C THR A 604 -10.60 -58.13 3.13
N GLN A 605 -10.92 -57.90 4.40
CA GLN A 605 -11.90 -58.70 5.12
C GLN A 605 -13.34 -58.46 4.62
N LEU A 606 -13.69 -57.21 4.29
CA LEU A 606 -15.00 -56.88 3.72
C LEU A 606 -15.17 -57.53 2.35
N ILE A 607 -14.18 -57.42 1.47
CA ILE A 607 -14.19 -58.04 0.14
C ILE A 607 -14.34 -59.56 0.26
N GLN A 608 -13.64 -60.19 1.22
CA GLN A 608 -13.76 -61.62 1.46
C GLN A 608 -15.16 -62.02 1.97
N ARG A 609 -15.73 -61.31 2.96
CA ARG A 609 -17.10 -61.55 3.43
C ARG A 609 -18.15 -61.33 2.33
N VAL A 610 -18.01 -60.27 1.54
CA VAL A 610 -18.89 -59.98 0.40
C VAL A 610 -18.76 -61.05 -0.69
N LYS A 611 -17.56 -61.58 -0.92
CA LYS A 611 -17.35 -62.71 -1.83
C LYS A 611 -18.03 -63.98 -1.30
N GLU A 612 -17.95 -64.25 0.00
CA GLU A 612 -18.65 -65.38 0.64
C GLU A 612 -20.17 -65.22 0.55
N ASP A 613 -20.70 -64.02 0.76
CA ASP A 613 -22.12 -63.70 0.56
C ASP A 613 -22.55 -63.90 -0.90
N ILE A 614 -21.77 -63.44 -1.88
CA ILE A 614 -22.00 -63.67 -3.32
C ILE A 614 -21.89 -65.16 -3.68
N GLU A 615 -20.97 -65.91 -3.09
CA GLU A 615 -20.86 -67.36 -3.28
C GLU A 615 -22.06 -68.10 -2.69
N ASN A 616 -22.59 -67.64 -1.54
CA ASN A 616 -23.80 -68.20 -0.94
C ASN A 616 -25.06 -67.86 -1.75
N LEU A 617 -25.17 -66.64 -2.26
CA LEU A 617 -26.18 -66.20 -3.23
C LEU A 617 -26.13 -67.08 -4.49
N HIS A 618 -24.93 -67.34 -5.02
CA HIS A 618 -24.73 -68.18 -6.18
C HIS A 618 -25.03 -69.68 -5.92
N LYS A 619 -24.80 -70.18 -4.70
CA LYS A 619 -25.25 -71.53 -4.27
C LYS A 619 -26.78 -71.60 -4.19
N LYS A 620 -27.45 -70.59 -3.63
CA LYS A 620 -28.92 -70.50 -3.62
C LYS A 620 -29.48 -70.45 -5.04
N PHE A 621 -28.90 -69.64 -5.92
CA PHE A 621 -29.33 -69.55 -7.32
C PHE A 621 -29.16 -70.88 -8.08
N LYS A 622 -28.10 -71.64 -7.79
CA LYS A 622 -27.87 -73.01 -8.33
C LYS A 622 -28.89 -74.03 -7.82
N MET A 623 -29.39 -73.89 -6.59
CA MET A 623 -30.54 -74.65 -6.12
C MET A 623 -31.80 -74.10 -6.77
N GLN A 624 -32.10 -74.60 -7.98
CA GLN A 624 -33.22 -74.18 -8.82
C GLN A 624 -34.48 -73.90 -8.00
N TYR A 625 -35.14 -72.77 -8.29
CA TYR A 625 -36.29 -72.23 -7.55
C TYR A 625 -37.32 -73.28 -7.07
N LYS A 626 -37.62 -74.29 -7.90
CA LYS A 626 -38.55 -75.40 -7.61
C LYS A 626 -38.19 -76.23 -6.37
N ASN A 627 -36.91 -76.29 -6.01
CA ASN A 627 -36.38 -77.08 -4.89
C ASN A 627 -36.19 -76.23 -3.62
N THR A 628 -36.47 -74.94 -3.67
CA THR A 628 -36.33 -74.00 -2.55
C THR A 628 -37.65 -73.96 -1.74
N PRO A 629 -37.63 -73.90 -0.39
CA PRO A 629 -38.86 -73.76 0.41
C PRO A 629 -39.70 -72.52 0.04
N THR A 630 -39.09 -71.50 -0.55
CA THR A 630 -39.76 -70.32 -1.13
C THR A 630 -40.80 -70.68 -2.18
N TYR A 631 -40.60 -71.75 -2.97
CA TYR A 631 -41.61 -72.23 -3.93
C TYR A 631 -42.89 -72.69 -3.22
N ALA A 632 -42.76 -73.52 -2.17
CA ALA A 632 -43.89 -73.97 -1.37
C ALA A 632 -44.61 -72.78 -0.69
N ILE A 633 -43.86 -71.81 -0.15
CA ILE A 633 -44.43 -70.60 0.47
C ILE A 633 -45.18 -69.74 -0.57
N CYS A 634 -44.64 -69.58 -1.79
CA CYS A 634 -45.31 -68.84 -2.86
C CYS A 634 -46.58 -69.55 -3.35
N CYS A 635 -46.59 -70.88 -3.43
CA CYS A 635 -47.79 -71.67 -3.74
C CYS A 635 -48.86 -71.53 -2.65
N VAL A 636 -48.48 -71.51 -1.36
CA VAL A 636 -49.42 -71.26 -0.23
C VAL A 636 -49.93 -69.80 -0.20
N ARG A 637 -49.27 -68.88 -0.92
CA ARG A 637 -49.65 -67.46 -1.07
C ARG A 637 -50.39 -67.17 -2.38
N ASP A 638 -50.85 -68.20 -3.10
CA ASP A 638 -51.51 -68.11 -4.41
C ASP A 638 -50.74 -67.34 -5.50
N ILE A 639 -49.40 -67.28 -5.41
CA ILE A 639 -48.56 -66.58 -6.39
C ILE A 639 -48.20 -67.55 -7.54
N PRO A 640 -48.50 -67.21 -8.81
CA PRO A 640 -48.18 -68.08 -9.96
C PRO A 640 -46.68 -68.43 -10.06
N PRO A 641 -46.32 -69.65 -10.48
CA PRO A 641 -44.93 -70.16 -10.43
C PRO A 641 -43.95 -69.38 -11.31
N ILE A 642 -44.44 -68.73 -12.37
CA ILE A 642 -43.63 -67.89 -13.25
C ILE A 642 -43.37 -66.54 -12.56
N SER A 643 -44.42 -65.88 -12.07
CA SER A 643 -44.31 -64.61 -11.34
C SER A 643 -43.45 -64.76 -10.09
N SER A 644 -43.61 -65.85 -9.34
CA SER A 644 -42.85 -66.10 -8.12
C SER A 644 -41.39 -66.47 -8.38
N SER A 645 -41.06 -67.12 -9.51
CA SER A 645 -39.65 -67.34 -9.90
C SER A 645 -38.96 -66.03 -10.31
N ILE A 646 -39.69 -65.11 -10.96
CA ILE A 646 -39.20 -63.76 -11.29
C ILE A 646 -39.02 -62.91 -10.03
N MET A 647 -39.96 -62.96 -9.07
CA MET A 647 -39.84 -62.27 -7.78
C MET A 647 -38.65 -62.79 -6.97
N TRP A 648 -38.45 -64.10 -6.91
CA TRP A 648 -37.30 -64.70 -6.23
C TRP A 648 -35.98 -64.33 -6.90
N ALA A 649 -35.90 -64.43 -8.23
CA ALA A 649 -34.71 -64.01 -8.97
C ALA A 649 -34.39 -62.53 -8.71
N ARG A 650 -35.40 -61.65 -8.73
CA ARG A 650 -35.26 -60.21 -8.46
C ARG A 650 -34.91 -59.86 -7.01
N GLN A 651 -35.13 -60.77 -6.06
CA GLN A 651 -34.77 -60.59 -4.66
C GLN A 651 -33.33 -61.05 -4.36
N GLU A 652 -32.78 -61.92 -5.20
CA GLU A 652 -31.41 -62.45 -5.10
C GLU A 652 -30.46 -61.81 -6.15
N THR A 653 -30.91 -60.77 -6.89
CA THR A 653 -30.10 -59.89 -7.77
C THR A 653 -30.09 -58.45 -7.29
#